data_AF-A0AA96XGT1-F1
#
_entry.id   AF-A0AA96XGT1-F1
#
_cell.length_a   1.000
_cell.length_b   1.000
_cell.length_c   1.000
_cell.angle_alpha   90.00
_cell.angle_beta   90.00
_cell.angle_gamma   90.00
#
_symmetry.space_group_name_H-M   'P 1'
#
loop_
_entity.id
_entity.type
_entity.pdbx_description
1 polymer ?
#
loop_
_entity_poly.entity_id
_entity_poly.type
_entity_poly.pdbx_seq_one_letter_code
_entity_poly.pdbx_strand_id
1 'polypeptide(L)'
;MNIQHHRAFEHVLIIMLENQYRSYVMQNPYFKKLARQGISLRNSFGVMHPSQTNYITSIAGELCNVADDDPPEPLPQRTIVDLIEESPRGLTWKAYMQSYDPQKTPWSPTLKPKDQRPYVIRHNPFSSFKNIQESSARWERIQDEDAFWMDIQNGTLPNYAWFTPNIWNDGHYLTGKYHEPEERAPTLVDQTAEWLESFLGKLGFPGPDSLLPPRTLVVITFDEADFKKSYVGGSALMTYDGPNQIYTVLLGDMIQPGEQAEGYNHYSLLRTIEENFQLGSLGKNDASSNWFQFLWGRQFRWEDVPPTPVSEATNFVLAEFAGALHLVYATRQGELRVRTSESSVWSEERSLGVSGSGPMALAATTDQLVLVYETRDGTLNALSYAVGNGWSSAPTQVATGARGALSLVAFADGQRLMLAYRTEEGAIQSRIHQRGAWEGEVQVPGAFTEGPMTLGSLGASLYLIYRPTGGTHMSVVSYNTAPFNVVIPTSHSKLPGGDGITTRDMWSPSQFPVAAFTRQPLADSDGEPEPWNRPYTGGSPLATAEFAGVLHLVHPVGSQLPLMTETFSLSGLMTPAKSVAYATQDPASFNDGFGTLAQAGWSPQSPILGAHGAPGGGLGMARVGDALVLAFQPEAGGRIHLREGRYLSLPD
;
A
#
# COMPACT_ATOMS: atom_id res chain seq x y z
N MET A 1 12.77 -1.79 -12.71
CA MET A 1 12.98 -2.75 -13.82
C MET A 1 11.70 -2.79 -14.63
N ASN A 2 11.75 -2.52 -15.93
CA ASN A 2 10.62 -2.76 -16.83
C ASN A 2 10.55 -4.25 -17.12
N ILE A 3 9.74 -4.99 -16.38
CA ILE A 3 9.49 -6.39 -16.75
C ILE A 3 8.56 -6.35 -17.96
N GLN A 4 9.07 -6.69 -19.15
CA GLN A 4 8.25 -6.76 -20.36
C GLN A 4 7.36 -8.01 -20.28
N HIS A 5 6.22 -7.88 -19.63
CA HIS A 5 5.13 -8.84 -19.75
C HIS A 5 4.24 -8.49 -20.96
N HIS A 6 3.57 -9.49 -21.50
CA HIS A 6 2.49 -9.28 -22.49
C HIS A 6 1.35 -8.48 -21.83
N ARG A 7 0.51 -7.80 -22.62
CA ARG A 7 -0.68 -7.13 -22.07
C ARG A 7 -1.69 -8.14 -21.53
N ALA A 8 -2.14 -7.98 -20.30
CA ALA A 8 -3.26 -8.75 -19.76
C ALA A 8 -4.60 -8.32 -20.37
N PHE A 9 -4.74 -7.05 -20.76
CA PHE A 9 -5.92 -6.48 -21.41
C PHE A 9 -5.55 -5.43 -22.47
N GLU A 10 -6.39 -5.24 -23.49
CA GLU A 10 -6.17 -4.23 -24.55
C GLU A 10 -6.90 -2.91 -24.27
N HIS A 11 -7.99 -2.99 -23.51
CA HIS A 11 -8.79 -1.85 -23.07
C HIS A 11 -9.09 -1.99 -21.58
N VAL A 12 -9.21 -0.87 -20.88
CA VAL A 12 -9.76 -0.81 -19.53
C VAL A 12 -10.95 0.14 -19.52
N LEU A 13 -12.08 -0.31 -18.97
CA LEU A 13 -13.26 0.49 -18.67
C LEU A 13 -13.42 0.55 -17.15
N ILE A 14 -13.15 1.72 -16.58
CA ILE A 14 -13.32 1.97 -15.15
C ILE A 14 -14.69 2.61 -14.93
N ILE A 15 -15.54 1.98 -14.12
CA ILE A 15 -16.82 2.52 -13.67
C ILE A 15 -16.66 2.85 -12.19
N MET A 16 -16.60 4.14 -11.88
CA MET A 16 -16.47 4.65 -10.51
C MET A 16 -17.85 5.05 -9.97
N LEU A 17 -18.27 4.39 -8.89
CA LEU A 17 -19.50 4.63 -8.14
C LEU A 17 -19.22 5.47 -6.89
N GLU A 18 -20.27 6.01 -6.27
CA GLU A 18 -20.21 6.87 -5.08
C GLU A 18 -20.76 6.19 -3.84
N ASN A 19 -20.18 6.66 -2.74
CA ASN A 19 -19.73 5.89 -1.61
C ASN A 19 -20.74 4.92 -1.01
N GLN A 20 -20.21 3.72 -0.73
CA GLN A 20 -20.94 2.73 0.03
C GLN A 20 -19.99 1.73 0.68
N TYR A 21 -20.30 1.34 1.93
CA TYR A 21 -19.61 0.21 2.55
C TYR A 21 -19.72 -1.04 1.67
N ARG A 22 -18.58 -1.68 1.43
CA ARG A 22 -18.51 -2.94 0.70
C ARG A 22 -19.55 -3.97 1.17
N SER A 23 -19.75 -4.08 2.49
CA SER A 23 -20.68 -5.04 3.08
C SER A 23 -22.12 -4.83 2.63
N TYR A 24 -22.57 -3.57 2.50
CA TYR A 24 -23.91 -3.22 2.02
C TYR A 24 -24.08 -3.54 0.54
N VAL A 25 -23.09 -3.17 -0.28
CA VAL A 25 -23.06 -3.53 -1.70
C VAL A 25 -23.13 -5.05 -1.88
N MET A 26 -22.36 -5.78 -1.06
CA MET A 26 -22.34 -7.23 -1.02
C MET A 26 -23.62 -7.86 -0.45
N GLN A 27 -24.67 -7.12 -0.08
CA GLN A 27 -26.00 -7.69 0.21
C GLN A 27 -26.89 -7.77 -1.01
N ASN A 28 -26.73 -6.85 -1.96
CA ASN A 28 -27.54 -6.80 -3.18
C ASN A 28 -27.24 -8.01 -4.11
N PRO A 29 -28.28 -8.69 -4.64
CA PRO A 29 -28.09 -9.89 -5.47
C PRO A 29 -27.29 -9.67 -6.74
N TYR A 30 -27.41 -8.52 -7.39
CA TYR A 30 -26.74 -8.23 -8.66
C TYR A 30 -25.24 -7.99 -8.45
N PHE A 31 -24.85 -7.21 -7.44
CA PHE A 31 -23.43 -7.08 -7.07
C PHE A 31 -22.81 -8.41 -6.64
N LYS A 32 -23.52 -9.23 -5.85
CA LYS A 32 -23.08 -10.62 -5.55
C LYS A 32 -22.87 -11.45 -6.81
N LYS A 33 -23.74 -11.31 -7.81
CA LYS A 33 -23.63 -12.02 -9.10
C LYS A 33 -22.38 -11.56 -9.84
N LEU A 34 -22.12 -10.26 -9.96
CA LEU A 34 -20.91 -9.73 -10.60
C LEU A 34 -19.63 -10.24 -9.89
N ALA A 35 -19.58 -10.20 -8.56
CA ALA A 35 -18.46 -10.72 -7.78
C ALA A 35 -18.17 -12.21 -8.06
N ARG A 36 -19.18 -13.02 -8.34
CA ARG A 36 -19.03 -14.45 -8.72
C ARG A 36 -18.63 -14.66 -10.18
N GLN A 37 -18.90 -13.69 -11.06
CA GLN A 37 -18.58 -13.76 -12.49
C GLN A 37 -17.19 -13.20 -12.81
N GLY A 38 -16.53 -12.53 -11.87
CA GLY A 38 -15.22 -11.92 -12.03
C GLY A 38 -14.26 -12.23 -10.89
N ILE A 39 -13.24 -11.40 -10.74
CA ILE A 39 -12.34 -11.42 -9.58
C ILE A 39 -12.82 -10.37 -8.58
N SER A 40 -13.25 -10.80 -7.40
CA SER A 40 -13.60 -9.89 -6.29
C SER A 40 -12.35 -9.55 -5.47
N LEU A 41 -12.06 -8.25 -5.34
CA LEU A 41 -11.02 -7.78 -4.42
C LEU A 41 -11.62 -7.64 -3.02
N ARG A 42 -11.17 -8.48 -2.09
CA ARG A 42 -11.72 -8.54 -0.74
C ARG A 42 -11.21 -7.46 0.18
N ASN A 43 -10.02 -6.93 -0.10
CA ASN A 43 -9.34 -5.92 0.67
C ASN A 43 -8.99 -4.73 -0.24
N SER A 44 -10.03 -4.09 -0.80
CA SER A 44 -9.91 -2.88 -1.61
C SER A 44 -10.37 -1.68 -0.79
N PHE A 45 -9.61 -0.58 -0.80
CA PHE A 45 -9.87 0.59 0.04
C PHE A 45 -9.88 1.89 -0.76
N GLY A 46 -10.76 2.81 -0.36
CA GLY A 46 -10.59 4.22 -0.68
C GLY A 46 -9.30 4.77 -0.06
N VAL A 47 -8.77 5.84 -0.62
CA VAL A 47 -7.52 6.46 -0.17
C VAL A 47 -7.77 7.48 0.94
N MET A 48 -8.85 8.26 0.82
CA MET A 48 -9.18 9.33 1.75
C MET A 48 -10.70 9.50 1.88
N HIS A 49 -11.18 10.38 2.77
CA HIS A 49 -12.48 11.07 2.63
C HIS A 49 -12.22 12.58 2.44
N PRO A 50 -12.90 13.29 1.52
CA PRO A 50 -14.10 12.87 0.80
C PRO A 50 -13.86 12.43 -0.66
N SER A 51 -14.97 12.10 -1.35
CA SER A 51 -15.10 11.60 -2.72
C SER A 51 -14.13 12.25 -3.71
N GLN A 52 -14.12 13.59 -3.82
CA GLN A 52 -13.32 14.28 -4.84
C GLN A 52 -11.84 13.87 -4.79
N THR A 53 -11.31 13.63 -3.59
CA THR A 53 -9.93 13.19 -3.39
C THR A 53 -9.67 11.82 -4.01
N ASN A 54 -10.61 10.88 -3.87
CA ASN A 54 -10.50 9.54 -4.46
C ASN A 54 -10.56 9.55 -5.98
N TYR A 55 -11.41 10.39 -6.57
CA TYR A 55 -11.43 10.60 -8.02
C TYR A 55 -10.08 11.14 -8.53
N ILE A 56 -9.52 12.17 -7.86
CA ILE A 56 -8.25 12.81 -8.24
C ILE A 56 -7.08 11.83 -8.10
N THR A 57 -6.97 11.16 -6.95
CA THR A 57 -5.87 10.22 -6.67
C THR A 57 -5.84 9.05 -7.64
N SER A 58 -7.00 8.59 -8.11
CA SER A 58 -7.14 7.51 -9.09
C SER A 58 -6.44 7.78 -10.42
N ILE A 59 -6.24 9.05 -10.80
CA ILE A 59 -5.56 9.42 -12.04
C ILE A 59 -4.21 10.14 -11.84
N ALA A 60 -3.92 10.62 -10.63
CA ALA A 60 -2.70 11.39 -10.32
C ALA A 60 -1.67 10.64 -9.46
N GLY A 61 -2.04 9.51 -8.83
CA GLY A 61 -1.11 8.79 -7.96
C GLY A 61 -0.80 9.50 -6.63
N GLU A 62 -1.46 10.63 -6.35
CA GLU A 62 -1.31 11.42 -5.13
C GLU A 62 -2.57 12.22 -4.79
N LEU A 63 -2.65 12.71 -3.54
CA LEU A 63 -3.79 13.47 -3.00
C LEU A 63 -3.93 14.87 -3.61
N CYS A 64 -2.86 15.39 -4.20
CA CYS A 64 -2.77 16.77 -4.69
C CYS A 64 -3.11 17.85 -3.63
N ASN A 65 -3.01 17.50 -2.34
CA ASN A 65 -3.47 18.33 -1.21
C ASN A 65 -4.95 18.77 -1.32
N VAL A 66 -5.78 17.94 -1.97
CA VAL A 66 -7.25 18.10 -1.99
C VAL A 66 -7.81 17.33 -0.81
N ALA A 67 -8.61 18.00 0.01
CA ALA A 67 -9.06 17.51 1.30
C ALA A 67 -10.57 17.73 1.53
N ASP A 68 -11.27 18.33 0.56
CA ASP A 68 -12.71 18.55 0.61
C ASP A 68 -13.31 18.41 -0.80
N ASP A 69 -14.64 18.47 -0.88
CA ASP A 69 -15.39 18.38 -2.14
C ASP A 69 -15.59 19.74 -2.83
N ASP A 70 -14.98 20.82 -2.31
CA ASP A 70 -15.04 22.11 -2.97
C ASP A 70 -14.13 22.08 -4.23
N PRO A 71 -14.49 22.74 -5.35
CA PRO A 71 -13.66 22.70 -6.55
C PRO A 71 -12.26 23.29 -6.30
N PRO A 72 -11.17 22.57 -6.61
CA PRO A 72 -9.82 23.06 -6.37
C PRO A 72 -9.43 24.05 -7.46
N GLU A 73 -8.43 24.89 -7.16
CA GLU A 73 -7.69 25.59 -8.22
C GLU A 73 -7.05 24.56 -9.18
N PRO A 74 -6.85 24.88 -10.47
CA PRO A 74 -6.34 23.93 -11.45
C PRO A 74 -5.03 23.28 -11.00
N LEU A 75 -5.07 21.97 -10.82
CA LEU A 75 -3.98 21.18 -10.26
C LEU A 75 -2.82 21.08 -11.25
N PRO A 76 -1.57 21.41 -10.84
CA PRO A 76 -0.41 21.38 -11.74
C PRO A 76 0.18 19.97 -11.94
N GLN A 77 -0.28 18.97 -11.18
CA GLN A 77 0.24 17.61 -11.20
C GLN A 77 0.00 16.94 -12.55
N ARG A 78 0.90 16.01 -12.91
CA ARG A 78 0.71 15.13 -14.05
C ARG A 78 -0.28 14.02 -13.69
N THR A 79 -0.91 13.45 -14.72
CA THR A 79 -1.85 12.34 -14.56
C THR A 79 -1.55 11.21 -15.54
N ILE A 80 -2.28 10.09 -15.41
CA ILE A 80 -2.25 8.98 -16.36
C ILE A 80 -2.46 9.42 -17.82
N VAL A 81 -3.17 10.53 -18.06
CA VAL A 81 -3.35 11.13 -19.39
C VAL A 81 -2.00 11.51 -20.01
N ASP A 82 -1.11 12.12 -19.23
CA ASP A 82 0.22 12.48 -19.72
C ASP A 82 1.01 11.23 -20.12
N LEU A 83 0.96 10.19 -19.27
CA LEU A 83 1.67 8.94 -19.55
C LEU A 83 1.11 8.20 -20.78
N ILE A 84 -0.21 8.22 -20.98
CA ILE A 84 -0.87 7.63 -22.14
C ILE A 84 -0.45 8.37 -23.42
N GLU A 85 -0.50 9.69 -23.43
CA GLU A 85 -0.17 10.50 -24.61
C GLU A 85 1.33 10.51 -24.95
N GLU A 86 2.19 10.41 -23.95
CA GLU A 86 3.65 10.27 -24.13
C GLU A 86 4.05 8.85 -24.58
N SER A 87 3.15 7.88 -24.43
CA SER A 87 3.44 6.50 -24.82
C SER A 87 3.72 6.38 -26.32
N PRO A 88 4.82 5.72 -26.73
CA PRO A 88 5.09 5.49 -28.15
C PRO A 88 4.14 4.46 -28.79
N ARG A 89 3.18 3.93 -28.01
CA ARG A 89 2.28 2.84 -28.41
C ARG A 89 0.98 3.33 -29.05
N GLY A 90 0.81 4.65 -29.24
CA GLY A 90 -0.37 5.23 -29.88
C GLY A 90 -1.67 4.98 -29.10
N LEU A 91 -1.58 4.94 -27.78
CA LEU A 91 -2.72 4.67 -26.89
C LEU A 91 -3.66 5.88 -26.85
N THR A 92 -4.95 5.60 -26.65
CA THR A 92 -5.98 6.63 -26.56
C THR A 92 -6.72 6.57 -25.24
N TRP A 93 -7.25 7.71 -24.81
CA TRP A 93 -8.07 7.85 -23.61
C TRP A 93 -9.32 8.69 -23.90
N LYS A 94 -10.41 8.40 -23.20
CA LYS A 94 -11.59 9.28 -23.07
C LYS A 94 -12.23 9.09 -21.70
N ALA A 95 -12.91 10.12 -21.24
CA ALA A 95 -13.69 10.12 -20.01
C ALA A 95 -15.15 10.42 -20.33
N TYR A 96 -16.05 9.53 -19.92
CA TYR A 96 -17.49 9.63 -20.14
C TYR A 96 -18.17 9.94 -18.82
N MET A 97 -18.93 11.02 -18.80
CA MET A 97 -19.57 11.55 -17.61
C MET A 97 -21.07 11.57 -17.87
N GLN A 98 -21.83 10.72 -17.19
CA GLN A 98 -23.26 10.64 -17.45
C GLN A 98 -23.94 11.98 -17.16
N SER A 99 -24.83 12.41 -18.07
CA SER A 99 -25.56 13.69 -18.03
C SER A 99 -24.67 14.95 -18.07
N TYR A 100 -23.38 14.80 -18.39
CA TYR A 100 -22.56 15.91 -18.83
C TYR A 100 -23.04 16.38 -20.21
N ASP A 101 -22.97 17.68 -20.48
CA ASP A 101 -23.31 18.23 -21.81
C ASP A 101 -22.10 19.02 -22.31
N PRO A 102 -21.30 18.45 -23.24
CA PRO A 102 -20.12 19.11 -23.78
C PRO A 102 -20.46 20.41 -24.54
N GLN A 103 -21.69 20.53 -25.07
CA GLN A 103 -22.12 21.74 -25.77
C GLN A 103 -22.43 22.90 -24.81
N LYS A 104 -22.79 22.61 -23.56
CA LYS A 104 -22.96 23.61 -22.50
C LYS A 104 -21.67 24.00 -21.80
N THR A 105 -20.61 23.21 -21.95
CA THR A 105 -19.26 23.49 -21.45
C THR A 105 -18.21 23.37 -22.55
N PRO A 106 -18.35 24.13 -23.65
CA PRO A 106 -17.35 24.14 -24.71
C PRO A 106 -16.04 24.69 -24.14
N TRP A 107 -14.93 24.17 -24.63
CA TRP A 107 -13.63 24.65 -24.21
C TRP A 107 -13.48 26.16 -24.50
N SER A 108 -12.94 26.89 -23.53
CA SER A 108 -12.47 28.26 -23.72
C SER A 108 -11.33 28.54 -22.75
N PRO A 109 -10.43 29.51 -23.03
CA PRO A 109 -9.34 29.88 -22.13
C PRO A 109 -9.80 30.37 -20.75
N THR A 110 -11.07 30.76 -20.62
CA THR A 110 -11.68 31.24 -19.37
C THR A 110 -12.74 30.28 -18.84
N LEU A 111 -12.77 29.04 -19.33
CA LEU A 111 -13.74 28.03 -18.90
C LEU A 111 -13.57 27.80 -17.40
N LYS A 112 -14.69 27.83 -16.69
CA LYS A 112 -14.77 27.38 -15.30
C LYS A 112 -15.65 26.14 -15.26
N PRO A 113 -15.06 24.95 -15.01
CA PRO A 113 -15.83 23.73 -14.84
C PRO A 113 -16.87 23.91 -13.74
N LYS A 114 -18.09 23.43 -13.96
CA LYS A 114 -19.23 23.61 -13.05
C LYS A 114 -20.19 22.44 -13.14
N ASP A 115 -21.03 22.30 -12.12
CA ASP A 115 -22.10 21.32 -12.09
C ASP A 115 -23.11 21.53 -13.23
N GLN A 116 -23.66 20.41 -13.71
CA GLN A 116 -24.76 20.34 -14.66
C GLN A 116 -25.73 19.25 -14.21
N ARG A 117 -26.42 19.47 -13.09
CA ARG A 117 -27.17 18.40 -12.42
C ARG A 117 -28.05 17.61 -13.40
N PRO A 118 -28.01 16.26 -13.34
CA PRO A 118 -27.41 15.44 -12.28
C PRO A 118 -25.90 15.20 -12.38
N TYR A 119 -25.21 15.71 -13.40
CA TYR A 119 -23.75 15.73 -13.44
C TYR A 119 -23.18 16.69 -12.38
N VAL A 120 -22.17 16.21 -11.63
CA VAL A 120 -21.43 17.01 -10.64
C VAL A 120 -19.94 16.99 -10.93
N ILE A 121 -19.31 18.16 -10.84
CA ILE A 121 -17.93 18.34 -11.30
C ILE A 121 -16.92 17.57 -10.45
N ARG A 122 -17.20 17.43 -9.15
CA ARG A 122 -16.33 16.72 -8.19
C ARG A 122 -16.13 15.23 -8.49
N HIS A 123 -16.99 14.61 -9.32
CA HIS A 123 -16.85 13.21 -9.76
C HIS A 123 -16.18 13.10 -11.15
N ASN A 124 -15.67 14.21 -11.69
CA ASN A 124 -14.87 14.27 -12.91
C ASN A 124 -13.44 14.72 -12.59
N PRO A 125 -12.50 13.78 -12.34
CA PRO A 125 -11.15 14.14 -11.95
C PRO A 125 -10.38 14.86 -13.06
N PHE A 126 -10.68 14.56 -14.33
CA PHE A 126 -10.02 15.20 -15.48
C PHE A 126 -10.25 16.70 -15.50
N SER A 127 -11.39 17.16 -14.99
CA SER A 127 -11.70 18.58 -14.93
C SER A 127 -10.86 19.36 -13.90
N SER A 128 -10.18 18.69 -12.97
CA SER A 128 -9.40 19.34 -11.90
C SER A 128 -7.98 19.74 -12.32
N PHE A 129 -7.46 19.22 -13.42
CA PHE A 129 -6.04 19.38 -13.78
C PHE A 129 -5.82 20.47 -14.83
N LYS A 130 -4.83 21.31 -14.56
CA LYS A 130 -4.46 22.46 -15.41
C LYS A 130 -4.14 22.05 -16.83
N ASN A 131 -3.35 20.99 -17.00
CA ASN A 131 -2.95 20.49 -18.33
C ASN A 131 -4.12 19.96 -19.18
N ILE A 132 -5.26 19.63 -18.56
CA ILE A 132 -6.50 19.25 -19.25
C ILE A 132 -7.35 20.50 -19.51
N GLN A 133 -7.52 21.36 -18.49
CA GLN A 133 -8.29 22.60 -18.63
C GLN A 133 -7.71 23.56 -19.69
N GLU A 134 -6.40 23.64 -19.82
CA GLU A 134 -5.72 24.55 -20.76
C GLU A 134 -5.57 23.98 -22.19
N SER A 135 -5.98 22.72 -22.42
CA SER A 135 -5.84 22.05 -23.71
C SER A 135 -7.21 21.70 -24.29
N SER A 136 -7.65 22.38 -25.35
CA SER A 136 -8.94 22.04 -26.00
C SER A 136 -8.97 20.58 -26.43
N ALA A 137 -7.87 20.06 -26.98
CA ALA A 137 -7.79 18.67 -27.42
C ALA A 137 -7.97 17.65 -26.27
N ARG A 138 -7.51 17.96 -25.05
CA ARG A 138 -7.73 17.09 -23.88
C ARG A 138 -9.12 17.30 -23.29
N TRP A 139 -9.58 18.55 -23.21
CA TRP A 139 -10.93 18.87 -22.73
C TRP A 139 -12.01 18.21 -23.60
N GLU A 140 -11.84 18.22 -24.91
CA GLU A 140 -12.73 17.57 -25.88
C GLU A 140 -12.73 16.03 -25.78
N ARG A 141 -11.91 15.41 -24.92
CA ARG A 141 -11.98 13.97 -24.59
C ARG A 141 -12.85 13.66 -23.38
N ILE A 142 -13.33 14.69 -22.68
CA ILE A 142 -14.37 14.58 -21.66
C ILE A 142 -15.71 14.70 -22.39
N GLN A 143 -16.49 13.63 -22.35
CA GLN A 143 -17.70 13.46 -23.15
C GLN A 143 -18.85 12.92 -22.30
N ASP A 144 -20.03 12.85 -22.89
CA ASP A 144 -21.24 12.31 -22.27
C ASP A 144 -21.41 10.80 -22.55
N GLU A 145 -22.50 10.22 -22.05
CA GLU A 145 -22.86 8.82 -22.28
C GLU A 145 -23.23 8.52 -23.73
N ASP A 146 -23.73 9.48 -24.50
CA ASP A 146 -24.07 9.27 -25.91
C ASP A 146 -22.80 9.02 -26.74
N ALA A 147 -21.73 9.76 -26.47
CA ALA A 147 -20.42 9.52 -27.05
C ALA A 147 -19.86 8.12 -26.70
N PHE A 148 -20.09 7.64 -25.46
CA PHE A 148 -19.73 6.27 -25.08
C PHE A 148 -20.42 5.24 -25.96
N TRP A 149 -21.74 5.35 -26.13
CA TRP A 149 -22.49 4.41 -26.97
C TRP A 149 -22.11 4.51 -28.45
N MET A 150 -21.78 5.71 -28.95
CA MET A 150 -21.25 5.87 -30.31
C MET A 150 -19.90 5.18 -30.47
N ASP A 151 -18.99 5.30 -29.49
CA ASP A 151 -17.69 4.63 -29.53
C ASP A 151 -17.84 3.10 -29.49
N ILE A 152 -18.80 2.57 -28.72
CA ILE A 152 -19.13 1.14 -28.73
C ILE A 152 -19.66 0.71 -30.11
N GLN A 153 -20.64 1.44 -30.66
CA GLN A 153 -21.23 1.11 -31.97
C GLN A 153 -20.22 1.17 -33.11
N ASN A 154 -19.26 2.11 -33.05
CA ASN A 154 -18.25 2.31 -34.09
C ASN A 154 -16.99 1.45 -33.88
N GLY A 155 -16.88 0.72 -32.76
CA GLY A 155 -15.67 -0.04 -32.41
C GLY A 155 -14.46 0.85 -32.11
N THR A 156 -14.69 2.06 -31.57
CA THR A 156 -13.67 3.07 -31.29
C THR A 156 -13.49 3.38 -29.80
N LEU A 157 -13.91 2.46 -28.91
CA LEU A 157 -13.64 2.57 -27.48
C LEU A 157 -12.12 2.74 -27.24
N PRO A 158 -11.68 3.74 -26.45
CA PRO A 158 -10.26 3.98 -26.22
C PRO A 158 -9.61 2.88 -25.38
N ASN A 159 -8.28 2.83 -25.36
CA ASN A 159 -7.54 1.89 -24.51
C ASN A 159 -7.77 2.18 -23.02
N TYR A 160 -7.89 3.45 -22.65
CA TYR A 160 -8.28 3.89 -21.32
C TYR A 160 -9.63 4.60 -21.38
N ALA A 161 -10.69 3.92 -20.92
CA ALA A 161 -12.03 4.46 -20.81
C ALA A 161 -12.39 4.65 -19.32
N TRP A 162 -12.77 5.87 -18.97
CA TRP A 162 -13.33 6.17 -17.65
C TRP A 162 -14.83 6.47 -17.80
N PHE A 163 -15.68 5.90 -16.95
CA PHE A 163 -17.10 6.19 -16.91
C PHE A 163 -17.53 6.54 -15.48
N THR A 164 -18.05 7.75 -15.28
CA THR A 164 -18.72 8.13 -14.01
C THR A 164 -20.22 8.23 -14.26
N PRO A 165 -21.07 7.48 -13.54
CA PRO A 165 -22.51 7.73 -13.54
C PRO A 165 -22.83 9.08 -12.90
N ASN A 166 -24.02 9.60 -13.13
CA ASN A 166 -24.42 10.86 -12.53
C ASN A 166 -24.78 10.66 -11.04
N ILE A 167 -24.97 11.74 -10.29
CA ILE A 167 -25.21 11.68 -8.83
C ILE A 167 -26.47 10.92 -8.41
N TRP A 168 -27.36 10.57 -9.35
CA TRP A 168 -28.53 9.74 -9.10
C TRP A 168 -28.25 8.25 -9.34
N ASN A 169 -27.26 7.91 -10.16
CA ASN A 169 -26.96 6.54 -10.54
C ASN A 169 -25.66 6.00 -9.94
N ASP A 170 -24.82 6.87 -9.38
CA ASP A 170 -23.54 6.49 -8.77
C ASP A 170 -23.69 5.88 -7.37
N GLY A 171 -24.81 6.13 -6.69
CA GLY A 171 -25.07 5.66 -5.33
C GLY A 171 -25.14 6.76 -4.29
N HIS A 172 -25.01 8.03 -4.68
CA HIS A 172 -25.04 9.15 -3.75
C HIS A 172 -26.45 9.61 -3.39
N TYR A 173 -27.28 9.98 -4.38
CA TYR A 173 -28.61 10.54 -4.19
C TYR A 173 -29.71 9.67 -4.81
N LEU A 174 -30.89 9.69 -4.20
CA LEU A 174 -32.09 9.14 -4.85
C LEU A 174 -32.45 9.96 -6.09
N THR A 175 -32.99 9.28 -7.10
CA THR A 175 -33.38 9.91 -8.37
C THR A 175 -34.27 11.15 -8.14
N GLY A 176 -33.89 12.26 -8.76
CA GLY A 176 -34.60 13.54 -8.67
C GLY A 176 -34.41 14.29 -7.35
N LYS A 177 -33.55 13.82 -6.44
CA LYS A 177 -33.21 14.51 -5.19
C LYS A 177 -31.92 15.33 -5.31
N TYR A 178 -31.77 16.27 -4.38
CA TYR A 178 -30.66 17.23 -4.32
C TYR A 178 -29.94 17.22 -2.96
N HIS A 179 -30.33 16.29 -2.10
CA HIS A 179 -29.79 16.11 -0.75
C HIS A 179 -29.58 14.62 -0.51
N GLU A 180 -28.57 14.33 0.30
CA GLU A 180 -28.24 12.99 0.75
C GLU A 180 -29.42 12.41 1.57
N PRO A 181 -29.87 11.18 1.30
CA PRO A 181 -30.89 10.54 2.14
C PRO A 181 -30.32 10.21 3.52
N GLU A 182 -31.19 10.12 4.53
CA GLU A 182 -30.77 9.73 5.88
C GLU A 182 -30.39 8.24 5.97
N GLU A 183 -31.04 7.36 5.21
CA GLU A 183 -30.68 5.94 5.10
C GLU A 183 -30.12 5.67 3.70
N ARG A 184 -28.89 5.12 3.65
CA ARG A 184 -28.20 4.83 2.38
C ARG A 184 -28.50 3.42 1.85
N ALA A 185 -28.45 2.40 2.72
CA ALA A 185 -28.74 1.01 2.35
C ALA A 185 -30.11 0.56 2.90
N PRO A 186 -30.88 -0.27 2.18
CA PRO A 186 -30.55 -0.87 0.88
C PRO A 186 -30.86 0.02 -0.33
N THR A 187 -31.69 1.06 -0.16
CA THR A 187 -32.31 1.79 -1.28
C THR A 187 -31.35 2.38 -2.31
N LEU A 188 -30.26 3.06 -1.91
CA LEU A 188 -29.29 3.60 -2.87
C LEU A 188 -28.52 2.48 -3.58
N VAL A 189 -28.20 1.40 -2.86
CA VAL A 189 -27.53 0.23 -3.43
C VAL A 189 -28.39 -0.43 -4.49
N ASP A 190 -29.69 -0.58 -4.21
CA ASP A 190 -30.64 -1.17 -5.15
C ASP A 190 -30.83 -0.30 -6.39
N GLN A 191 -30.99 1.02 -6.24
CA GLN A 191 -31.06 1.95 -7.37
C GLN A 191 -29.79 1.92 -8.24
N THR A 192 -28.62 1.89 -7.61
CA THR A 192 -27.31 1.77 -8.29
C THR A 192 -27.18 0.44 -9.01
N ALA A 193 -27.62 -0.66 -8.38
CA ALA A 193 -27.62 -2.00 -8.97
C ALA A 193 -28.53 -2.08 -10.19
N GLU A 194 -29.74 -1.52 -10.13
CA GLU A 194 -30.69 -1.47 -11.25
C GLU A 194 -30.11 -0.70 -12.44
N TRP A 195 -29.49 0.46 -12.18
CA TRP A 195 -28.81 1.23 -13.22
C TRP A 195 -27.66 0.42 -13.84
N LEU A 196 -26.80 -0.18 -13.02
CA LEU A 196 -25.63 -0.93 -13.48
C LEU A 196 -26.04 -2.21 -14.23
N GLU A 197 -27.11 -2.89 -13.80
CA GLU A 197 -27.69 -4.03 -14.52
C GLU A 197 -28.23 -3.63 -15.88
N SER A 198 -28.92 -2.49 -15.98
CA SER A 198 -29.36 -1.95 -17.27
C SER A 198 -28.18 -1.56 -18.16
N PHE A 199 -27.19 -0.86 -17.61
CA PHE A 199 -26.02 -0.39 -18.33
C PHE A 199 -25.19 -1.54 -18.91
N LEU A 200 -24.81 -2.52 -18.07
CA LEU A 200 -24.06 -3.69 -18.52
C LEU A 200 -24.92 -4.62 -19.39
N GLY A 201 -26.22 -4.71 -19.13
CA GLY A 201 -27.17 -5.46 -19.95
C GLY A 201 -27.24 -4.94 -21.39
N LYS A 202 -27.23 -3.62 -21.59
CA LYS A 202 -27.15 -2.99 -22.93
C LYS A 202 -25.84 -3.29 -23.65
N LEU A 203 -24.76 -3.51 -22.90
CA LEU A 203 -23.46 -3.96 -23.44
C LEU A 203 -23.42 -5.48 -23.69
N GLY A 204 -24.45 -6.25 -23.32
CA GLY A 204 -24.40 -7.72 -23.35
C GLY A 204 -23.33 -8.29 -22.41
N PHE A 205 -22.97 -7.57 -21.34
CA PHE A 205 -21.82 -7.87 -20.49
C PHE A 205 -22.23 -8.19 -19.04
N PRO A 206 -21.49 -9.07 -18.32
CA PRO A 206 -20.51 -10.02 -18.86
C PRO A 206 -21.22 -11.15 -19.62
N GLY A 207 -20.75 -11.48 -20.83
CA GLY A 207 -21.37 -12.50 -21.67
C GLY A 207 -20.70 -12.65 -23.04
N PRO A 208 -21.02 -13.73 -23.77
CA PRO A 208 -20.45 -14.02 -25.08
C PRO A 208 -20.88 -13.01 -26.16
N ASP A 209 -22.01 -12.33 -25.95
CA ASP A 209 -22.57 -11.33 -26.88
C ASP A 209 -22.15 -9.90 -26.51
N SER A 210 -21.03 -9.75 -25.78
CA SER A 210 -20.59 -8.43 -25.34
C SER A 210 -20.24 -7.52 -26.51
N LEU A 211 -20.68 -6.27 -26.44
CA LEU A 211 -20.34 -5.21 -27.40
C LEU A 211 -18.99 -4.53 -27.10
N LEU A 212 -18.35 -4.86 -25.97
CA LEU A 212 -17.02 -4.34 -25.66
C LEU A 212 -15.98 -5.00 -26.58
N PRO A 213 -14.90 -4.28 -26.94
CA PRO A 213 -13.76 -4.90 -27.62
C PRO A 213 -13.25 -6.13 -26.86
N PRO A 214 -12.79 -7.18 -27.56
CA PRO A 214 -12.15 -8.32 -26.91
C PRO A 214 -11.03 -7.89 -25.99
N ARG A 215 -10.81 -8.63 -24.91
CA ARG A 215 -9.79 -8.32 -23.90
C ARG A 215 -9.97 -6.93 -23.25
N THR A 216 -11.22 -6.50 -23.01
CA THR A 216 -11.53 -5.34 -22.17
C THR A 216 -11.62 -5.73 -20.70
N LEU A 217 -10.77 -5.14 -19.86
CA LEU A 217 -10.90 -5.20 -18.40
C LEU A 217 -11.95 -4.19 -17.96
N VAL A 218 -13.07 -4.65 -17.40
CA VAL A 218 -14.07 -3.79 -16.77
C VAL A 218 -13.85 -3.81 -15.27
N VAL A 219 -13.61 -2.63 -14.69
CA VAL A 219 -13.42 -2.43 -13.25
C VAL A 219 -14.63 -1.68 -12.71
N ILE A 220 -15.39 -2.33 -11.82
CA ILE A 220 -16.50 -1.68 -11.12
C ILE A 220 -16.05 -1.48 -9.69
N THR A 221 -15.97 -0.22 -9.27
CA THR A 221 -15.46 0.15 -7.95
C THR A 221 -16.21 1.34 -7.38
N PHE A 222 -15.97 1.63 -6.09
CA PHE A 222 -16.49 2.80 -5.40
C PHE A 222 -15.31 3.71 -5.04
N ASP A 223 -15.55 5.01 -4.95
CA ASP A 223 -14.55 6.01 -4.59
C ASP A 223 -14.10 5.86 -3.13
N GLU A 224 -15.03 5.65 -2.21
CA GLU A 224 -14.80 5.48 -0.79
C GLU A 224 -15.93 4.68 -0.13
N ALA A 225 -15.73 4.23 1.11
CA ALA A 225 -16.83 3.70 1.91
C ALA A 225 -17.70 4.85 2.44
N ASP A 226 -18.89 4.54 2.95
CA ASP A 226 -19.63 5.55 3.72
C ASP A 226 -18.92 5.81 5.06
N PHE A 227 -19.06 7.01 5.62
CA PHE A 227 -18.40 7.46 6.84
C PHE A 227 -19.36 7.68 8.01
N LYS A 228 -20.68 7.66 7.80
CA LYS A 228 -21.68 8.04 8.82
C LYS A 228 -22.41 6.85 9.45
N LYS A 229 -21.79 6.23 10.47
CA LYS A 229 -22.36 5.11 11.24
C LYS A 229 -23.75 5.41 11.86
N SER A 230 -24.06 6.68 12.16
CA SER A 230 -25.33 7.10 12.77
C SER A 230 -26.55 6.87 11.88
N TYR A 231 -26.36 6.66 10.57
CA TYR A 231 -27.42 6.42 9.60
C TYR A 231 -27.97 4.98 9.61
N VAL A 232 -27.59 4.17 10.62
CA VAL A 232 -27.82 2.73 10.63
C VAL A 232 -28.40 2.24 11.97
N GLY A 233 -29.33 2.99 12.54
CA GLY A 233 -30.01 2.58 13.78
C GLY A 233 -30.65 1.18 13.64
N GLY A 234 -30.17 0.19 14.39
CA GLY A 234 -30.85 -1.09 14.60
C GLY A 234 -30.78 -2.15 13.49
N SER A 235 -29.86 -2.05 12.51
CA SER A 235 -29.80 -2.99 11.37
C SER A 235 -28.88 -4.19 11.58
N ALA A 236 -29.40 -5.40 11.34
CA ALA A 236 -28.66 -6.67 11.26
C ALA A 236 -27.73 -6.77 10.02
N LEU A 237 -27.69 -5.73 9.17
CA LEU A 237 -26.82 -5.63 7.99
C LEU A 237 -25.40 -5.14 8.33
N MET A 238 -25.15 -4.78 9.59
CA MET A 238 -23.84 -4.38 10.11
C MET A 238 -22.87 -5.57 10.09
N THR A 239 -22.20 -5.76 8.96
CA THR A 239 -20.97 -6.54 8.90
C THR A 239 -19.83 -5.54 8.70
N TYR A 240 -18.95 -5.43 9.70
CA TYR A 240 -17.76 -4.60 9.60
C TYR A 240 -16.76 -5.22 8.63
N ASP A 241 -16.53 -4.52 7.52
CA ASP A 241 -15.62 -4.86 6.43
C ASP A 241 -14.25 -4.12 6.57
N GLY A 242 -14.08 -3.31 7.61
CA GLY A 242 -12.93 -2.40 7.73
C GLY A 242 -13.30 -0.98 7.29
N PRO A 243 -12.55 0.05 7.71
CA PRO A 243 -12.87 1.43 7.41
C PRO A 243 -12.34 1.81 6.03
N ASN A 244 -13.13 2.61 5.32
CA ASN A 244 -12.92 2.94 3.92
C ASN A 244 -12.80 1.71 2.98
N GLN A 245 -13.27 0.53 3.39
CA GLN A 245 -13.29 -0.65 2.52
C GLN A 245 -14.43 -0.56 1.49
N ILE A 246 -14.06 -0.70 0.22
CA ILE A 246 -14.94 -0.51 -0.95
C ILE A 246 -15.18 -1.83 -1.69
N TYR A 247 -16.31 -1.89 -2.40
CA TYR A 247 -16.57 -2.98 -3.34
C TYR A 247 -15.74 -2.75 -4.60
N THR A 248 -14.97 -3.76 -5.02
CA THR A 248 -14.24 -3.73 -6.29
C THR A 248 -14.30 -5.11 -6.94
N VAL A 249 -14.75 -5.17 -8.21
CA VAL A 249 -14.74 -6.38 -9.03
C VAL A 249 -14.09 -6.12 -10.38
N LEU A 250 -13.29 -7.10 -10.83
CA LEU A 250 -12.66 -7.12 -12.14
C LEU A 250 -13.41 -8.12 -13.03
N LEU A 251 -13.88 -7.68 -14.18
CA LEU A 251 -14.63 -8.48 -15.14
C LEU A 251 -13.97 -8.40 -16.52
N GLY A 252 -14.16 -9.43 -17.34
CA GLY A 252 -13.65 -9.47 -18.71
C GLY A 252 -13.63 -10.89 -19.25
N ASP A 253 -13.53 -11.04 -20.57
CA ASP A 253 -13.43 -12.33 -21.25
C ASP A 253 -12.12 -13.08 -20.92
N MET A 254 -11.07 -12.34 -20.56
CA MET A 254 -9.78 -12.87 -20.10
C MET A 254 -9.76 -13.25 -18.61
N ILE A 255 -10.79 -12.89 -17.84
CA ILE A 255 -10.82 -13.07 -16.38
C ILE A 255 -11.30 -14.48 -16.03
N GLN A 256 -10.50 -15.19 -15.24
CA GLN A 256 -10.96 -16.36 -14.50
C GLN A 256 -11.58 -15.91 -13.17
N PRO A 257 -12.86 -16.25 -12.89
CA PRO A 257 -13.50 -15.82 -11.66
C PRO A 257 -12.79 -16.32 -10.39
N GLY A 258 -12.76 -15.49 -9.36
CA GLY A 258 -12.06 -15.81 -8.11
C GLY A 258 -12.07 -14.67 -7.09
N GLU A 259 -11.23 -14.79 -6.08
CA GLU A 259 -11.06 -13.76 -5.04
C GLU A 259 -9.59 -13.42 -4.86
N GLN A 260 -9.31 -12.17 -4.52
CA GLN A 260 -7.97 -11.69 -4.16
C GLN A 260 -8.05 -10.95 -2.83
N ALA A 261 -7.11 -11.23 -1.93
CA ALA A 261 -7.16 -10.76 -0.53
C ALA A 261 -5.91 -9.98 -0.08
N GLU A 262 -4.95 -9.71 -0.97
CA GLU A 262 -3.95 -8.67 -0.70
C GLU A 262 -4.63 -7.30 -0.57
N GLY A 263 -3.95 -6.36 0.08
CA GLY A 263 -4.43 -4.98 0.18
C GLY A 263 -4.25 -4.23 -1.14
N TYR A 264 -5.33 -3.62 -1.62
CA TYR A 264 -5.38 -2.77 -2.82
C TYR A 264 -6.08 -1.44 -2.52
N ASN A 265 -5.72 -0.40 -3.26
CA ASN A 265 -6.46 0.87 -3.30
C ASN A 265 -6.44 1.45 -4.72
N HIS A 266 -6.91 2.68 -4.88
CA HIS A 266 -6.95 3.35 -6.19
C HIS A 266 -5.58 3.42 -6.88
N TYR A 267 -4.49 3.58 -6.11
CA TYR A 267 -3.14 3.56 -6.65
C TYR A 267 -2.74 2.20 -7.22
N SER A 268 -3.26 1.11 -6.66
CA SER A 268 -3.04 -0.25 -7.19
C SER A 268 -3.65 -0.46 -8.57
N LEU A 269 -4.85 0.10 -8.81
CA LEU A 269 -5.48 0.07 -10.14
C LEU A 269 -4.67 0.91 -11.13
N LEU A 270 -4.30 2.13 -10.75
CA LEU A 270 -3.46 3.01 -11.56
C LEU A 270 -2.15 2.32 -11.96
N ARG A 271 -1.45 1.73 -10.99
CA ARG A 271 -0.21 0.98 -11.21
C ARG A 271 -0.42 -0.24 -12.11
N THR A 272 -1.55 -0.92 -12.01
CA THR A 272 -1.90 -2.05 -12.90
C THR A 272 -2.02 -1.60 -14.35
N ILE A 273 -2.63 -0.43 -14.59
CA ILE A 273 -2.81 0.15 -15.93
C ILE A 273 -1.46 0.59 -16.51
N GLU A 274 -0.63 1.21 -15.69
CA GLU A 274 0.74 1.59 -16.03
C GLU A 274 1.59 0.38 -16.45
N GLU A 275 1.56 -0.70 -15.67
CA GLU A 275 2.26 -1.95 -15.97
C GLU A 275 1.72 -2.62 -17.24
N ASN A 276 0.40 -2.70 -17.39
CA ASN A 276 -0.22 -3.31 -18.57
C ASN A 276 0.16 -2.58 -19.86
N PHE A 277 0.04 -1.26 -19.88
CA PHE A 277 0.33 -0.47 -21.07
C PHE A 277 1.80 -0.05 -21.19
N GLN A 278 2.65 -0.39 -20.22
CA GLN A 278 4.05 -0.04 -20.11
C GLN A 278 4.27 1.48 -20.21
N LEU A 279 3.55 2.22 -19.37
CA LEU A 279 3.49 3.69 -19.38
C LEU A 279 4.61 4.36 -18.57
N GLY A 280 5.34 3.59 -17.76
CA GLY A 280 6.20 4.15 -16.72
C GLY A 280 5.39 4.35 -15.43
N SER A 281 5.63 5.46 -14.72
CA SER A 281 4.94 5.81 -13.48
C SER A 281 4.94 7.33 -13.31
N LEU A 282 3.97 7.86 -12.58
CA LEU A 282 3.91 9.26 -12.15
C LEU A 282 4.95 9.60 -11.07
N GLY A 283 5.59 8.59 -10.48
CA GLY A 283 6.63 8.75 -9.46
C GLY A 283 6.09 9.12 -8.08
N LYS A 284 4.83 8.76 -7.79
CA LYS A 284 4.13 9.06 -6.55
C LYS A 284 3.80 7.76 -5.82
N ASN A 285 2.58 7.61 -5.30
CA ASN A 285 2.21 6.37 -4.60
C ASN A 285 2.08 5.19 -5.57
N ASP A 286 1.63 5.44 -6.80
CA ASP A 286 1.57 4.48 -7.91
C ASP A 286 2.88 3.70 -8.09
N ALA A 287 4.02 4.40 -8.06
CA ALA A 287 5.35 3.82 -8.30
C ALA A 287 5.69 2.63 -7.38
N SER A 288 5.11 2.65 -6.18
CA SER A 288 5.38 1.70 -5.09
C SER A 288 4.15 0.89 -4.67
N SER A 289 3.02 1.08 -5.35
CA SER A 289 1.80 0.33 -5.06
C SER A 289 1.96 -1.13 -5.48
N ASN A 290 1.36 -2.02 -4.68
CA ASN A 290 1.00 -3.34 -5.18
C ASN A 290 0.04 -3.19 -6.37
N TRP A 291 0.04 -4.15 -7.27
CA TRP A 291 -0.76 -4.15 -8.50
C TRP A 291 -1.29 -5.55 -8.77
N PHE A 292 -2.20 -5.68 -9.75
CA PHE A 292 -2.94 -6.91 -9.99
C PHE A 292 -2.11 -7.95 -10.76
N GLN A 293 -0.99 -8.37 -10.17
CA GLN A 293 -0.03 -9.33 -10.74
C GLN A 293 -0.68 -10.66 -11.17
N PHE A 294 -1.75 -11.05 -10.47
CA PHE A 294 -2.53 -12.24 -10.79
C PHE A 294 -3.20 -12.19 -12.18
N LEU A 295 -3.37 -11.01 -12.78
CA LEU A 295 -3.84 -10.89 -14.17
C LEU A 295 -2.83 -11.48 -15.19
N TRP A 296 -1.58 -11.65 -14.79
CA TRP A 296 -0.52 -12.33 -15.54
C TRP A 296 -0.25 -13.77 -15.03
N GLY A 297 -1.16 -14.32 -14.22
CA GLY A 297 -1.00 -15.62 -13.58
C GLY A 297 0.14 -15.65 -12.53
N ARG A 298 0.62 -14.49 -12.08
CA ARG A 298 1.75 -14.39 -11.15
C ARG A 298 1.28 -14.46 -9.70
N GLN A 299 1.95 -15.30 -8.92
CA GLN A 299 1.70 -15.46 -7.48
C GLN A 299 3.02 -15.53 -6.72
N PHE A 300 3.06 -14.95 -5.51
CA PHE A 300 4.23 -15.01 -4.65
C PHE A 300 4.41 -16.41 -4.05
N ARG A 301 5.63 -16.95 -4.10
CA ARG A 301 5.99 -18.24 -3.52
C ARG A 301 7.38 -18.21 -2.92
N TRP A 302 7.55 -18.97 -1.83
CA TRP A 302 8.84 -19.29 -1.24
C TRP A 302 9.39 -20.60 -1.83
N GLU A 303 10.66 -20.60 -2.20
CA GLU A 303 11.38 -21.72 -2.78
C GLU A 303 12.63 -22.05 -1.95
N ASP A 304 13.03 -23.32 -1.99
CA ASP A 304 14.24 -23.80 -1.34
C ASP A 304 15.48 -23.41 -2.15
N VAL A 305 16.49 -22.86 -1.48
CA VAL A 305 17.81 -22.60 -2.08
C VAL A 305 18.92 -23.13 -1.17
N PRO A 306 20.13 -23.40 -1.70
CA PRO A 306 21.25 -23.90 -0.88
C PRO A 306 21.55 -22.98 0.31
N PRO A 307 21.92 -23.56 1.48
CA PRO A 307 22.31 -22.76 2.63
C PRO A 307 23.59 -21.97 2.36
N THR A 308 23.87 -21.00 3.22
CA THR A 308 25.14 -20.25 3.15
C THR A 308 26.33 -21.16 3.52
N PRO A 309 27.57 -20.80 3.13
CA PRO A 309 28.79 -21.46 3.62
C PRO A 309 29.06 -21.26 5.11
N VAL A 310 28.30 -20.40 5.80
CA VAL A 310 28.49 -20.08 7.21
C VAL A 310 27.83 -21.16 8.07
N SER A 311 28.65 -22.04 8.65
CA SER A 311 28.18 -23.16 9.47
C SER A 311 27.83 -22.78 10.91
N GLU A 312 28.35 -21.66 11.42
CA GLU A 312 28.09 -21.16 12.77
C GLU A 312 28.09 -19.62 12.77
N ALA A 313 27.08 -19.02 13.37
CA ALA A 313 26.99 -17.58 13.58
C ALA A 313 26.14 -17.28 14.82
N THR A 314 26.60 -16.42 15.72
CA THR A 314 25.80 -16.01 16.90
C THR A 314 24.67 -15.06 16.51
N ASN A 315 24.90 -14.21 15.52
CA ASN A 315 23.91 -13.34 14.91
C ASN A 315 24.34 -12.98 13.48
N PHE A 316 23.41 -12.58 12.62
CA PHE A 316 23.70 -12.16 11.26
C PHE A 316 22.70 -11.13 10.75
N VAL A 317 23.10 -10.41 9.71
CA VAL A 317 22.28 -9.44 8.97
C VAL A 317 22.58 -9.53 7.48
N LEU A 318 21.59 -9.17 6.68
CA LEU A 318 21.65 -9.23 5.23
C LEU A 318 21.24 -7.88 4.65
N ALA A 319 21.85 -7.48 3.53
CA ALA A 319 21.32 -6.43 2.67
C ALA A 319 21.84 -6.64 1.24
N GLU A 320 21.10 -6.18 0.25
CA GLU A 320 21.61 -6.05 -1.10
C GLU A 320 22.37 -4.73 -1.24
N PHE A 321 23.50 -4.78 -1.93
CA PHE A 321 24.20 -3.58 -2.38
C PHE A 321 25.07 -3.90 -3.60
N ALA A 322 24.93 -3.07 -4.63
CA ALA A 322 25.66 -3.15 -5.89
C ALA A 322 25.51 -4.50 -6.62
N GLY A 323 24.32 -5.09 -6.58
CA GLY A 323 23.97 -6.34 -7.25
C GLY A 323 24.33 -7.61 -6.47
N ALA A 324 24.91 -7.48 -5.28
CA ALA A 324 25.33 -8.60 -4.44
C ALA A 324 24.57 -8.63 -3.11
N LEU A 325 24.28 -9.83 -2.63
CA LEU A 325 23.80 -10.04 -1.26
C LEU A 325 24.99 -10.02 -0.30
N HIS A 326 25.01 -9.07 0.62
CA HIS A 326 26.00 -8.97 1.69
C HIS A 326 25.47 -9.66 2.94
N LEU A 327 26.23 -10.63 3.46
CA LEU A 327 25.98 -11.31 4.72
C LEU A 327 27.06 -10.91 5.71
N VAL A 328 26.68 -10.13 6.72
CA VAL A 328 27.55 -9.83 7.87
C VAL A 328 27.09 -10.66 9.05
N TYR A 329 28.03 -11.31 9.73
CA TYR A 329 27.70 -12.18 10.84
C TYR A 329 28.77 -12.13 11.94
N ALA A 330 28.35 -12.44 13.17
CA ALA A 330 29.21 -12.49 14.34
C ALA A 330 29.63 -13.94 14.65
N THR A 331 30.91 -14.14 14.92
CA THR A 331 31.43 -15.43 15.42
C THR A 331 31.05 -15.65 16.89
N ARG A 332 31.35 -16.84 17.44
CA ARG A 332 31.20 -17.10 18.89
C ARG A 332 32.05 -16.18 19.78
N GLN A 333 33.16 -15.65 19.24
CA GLN A 333 34.03 -14.71 19.95
C GLN A 333 33.60 -13.24 19.75
N GLY A 334 32.53 -12.99 19.00
CA GLY A 334 32.00 -11.65 18.70
C GLY A 334 32.71 -10.94 17.55
N GLU A 335 33.72 -11.54 16.92
CA GLU A 335 34.35 -10.94 15.74
C GLU A 335 33.35 -10.89 14.57
N LEU A 336 33.27 -9.74 13.90
CA LEU A 336 32.39 -9.54 12.75
C LEU A 336 33.10 -9.95 11.45
N ARG A 337 32.43 -10.81 10.69
CA ARG A 337 32.88 -11.35 9.41
C ARG A 337 31.85 -11.02 8.32
N VAL A 338 32.32 -10.96 7.08
CA VAL A 338 31.47 -10.71 5.91
C VAL A 338 31.73 -11.71 4.79
N ARG A 339 30.66 -12.09 4.10
CA ARG A 339 30.66 -12.75 2.80
C ARG A 339 29.68 -12.04 1.87
N THR A 340 29.94 -12.13 0.58
CA THR A 340 29.06 -11.61 -0.47
C THR A 340 28.61 -12.75 -1.37
N SER A 341 27.41 -12.66 -1.93
CA SER A 341 26.88 -13.63 -2.89
C SER A 341 26.37 -12.92 -4.14
N GLU A 342 26.88 -13.35 -5.30
CA GLU A 342 26.42 -12.95 -6.62
C GLU A 342 26.00 -14.22 -7.36
N SER A 343 24.78 -14.26 -7.90
CA SER A 343 24.23 -15.43 -8.60
C SER A 343 24.41 -16.75 -7.82
N SER A 344 24.15 -16.71 -6.50
CA SER A 344 24.28 -17.84 -5.56
C SER A 344 25.72 -18.35 -5.34
N VAL A 345 26.74 -17.67 -5.86
CA VAL A 345 28.15 -17.97 -5.61
C VAL A 345 28.65 -17.09 -4.47
N TRP A 346 29.10 -17.74 -3.40
CA TRP A 346 29.60 -17.06 -2.21
C TRP A 346 31.10 -16.75 -2.30
N SER A 347 31.48 -15.55 -1.88
CA SER A 347 32.87 -15.14 -1.75
C SER A 347 33.59 -15.85 -0.60
N GLU A 348 34.92 -15.78 -0.63
CA GLU A 348 35.74 -16.02 0.55
C GLU A 348 35.34 -15.10 1.71
N GLU A 349 35.59 -15.58 2.92
CA GLU A 349 35.31 -14.84 4.15
C GLU A 349 36.33 -13.74 4.41
N ARG A 350 35.86 -12.61 4.92
CA ARG A 350 36.73 -11.50 5.33
C ARG A 350 36.38 -11.03 6.74
N SER A 351 37.38 -10.65 7.51
CA SER A 351 37.19 -9.96 8.79
C SER A 351 36.90 -8.48 8.56
N LEU A 352 36.00 -7.92 9.36
CA LEU A 352 35.77 -6.47 9.41
C LEU A 352 36.70 -5.76 10.42
N GLY A 353 37.56 -6.50 11.13
CA GLY A 353 38.50 -5.94 12.10
C GLY A 353 37.86 -5.36 13.37
N VAL A 354 36.56 -5.61 13.57
CA VAL A 354 35.78 -5.15 14.72
C VAL A 354 35.03 -6.31 15.35
N SER A 355 34.63 -6.12 16.61
CA SER A 355 33.78 -7.08 17.32
C SER A 355 32.49 -6.42 17.79
N GLY A 356 31.39 -7.15 17.62
CA GLY A 356 30.07 -6.83 18.16
C GLY A 356 29.61 -7.96 19.07
N SER A 357 28.94 -7.61 20.18
CA SER A 357 28.42 -8.61 21.12
C SER A 357 26.90 -8.61 21.20
N GLY A 358 26.24 -7.71 20.46
CA GLY A 358 24.79 -7.55 20.46
C GLY A 358 24.18 -7.65 19.06
N PRO A 359 22.95 -7.12 18.91
CA PRO A 359 22.29 -6.95 17.63
C PRO A 359 23.11 -6.17 16.60
N MET A 360 22.75 -6.37 15.35
CA MET A 360 23.30 -5.68 14.19
C MET A 360 22.14 -5.31 13.26
N ALA A 361 22.34 -4.31 12.41
CA ALA A 361 21.47 -4.01 11.27
C ALA A 361 22.31 -3.53 10.10
N LEU A 362 21.83 -3.82 8.90
CA LEU A 362 22.53 -3.58 7.65
C LEU A 362 21.52 -3.06 6.63
N ALA A 363 21.83 -1.93 6.00
CA ALA A 363 21.01 -1.36 4.94
C ALA A 363 21.90 -0.57 3.98
N ALA A 364 21.44 -0.37 2.76
CA ALA A 364 22.19 0.33 1.73
C ALA A 364 21.47 1.57 1.24
N THR A 365 22.23 2.65 1.07
CA THR A 365 21.86 3.72 0.14
C THR A 365 22.35 3.35 -1.25
N THR A 366 22.08 4.22 -2.24
CA THR A 366 22.59 4.07 -3.61
C THR A 366 24.12 4.01 -3.65
N ASP A 367 24.79 4.69 -2.71
CA ASP A 367 26.24 4.91 -2.75
C ASP A 367 27.03 4.06 -1.76
N GLN A 368 26.39 3.58 -0.70
CA GLN A 368 27.08 2.85 0.37
C GLN A 368 26.17 1.85 1.08
N LEU A 369 26.79 0.78 1.56
CA LEU A 369 26.24 -0.15 2.52
C LEU A 369 26.67 0.28 3.93
N VAL A 370 25.75 0.33 4.89
CA VAL A 370 26.03 0.76 6.27
C VAL A 370 25.64 -0.35 7.23
N LEU A 371 26.62 -0.82 8.00
CA LEU A 371 26.46 -1.74 9.12
C LEU A 371 26.42 -0.94 10.42
N VAL A 372 25.37 -1.11 11.22
CA VAL A 372 25.31 -0.63 12.61
C VAL A 372 25.33 -1.85 13.54
N TYR A 373 26.16 -1.82 14.58
CA TYR A 373 26.31 -2.93 15.52
C TYR A 373 26.49 -2.45 16.95
N GLU A 374 26.01 -3.24 17.91
CA GLU A 374 26.12 -2.99 19.34
C GLU A 374 27.36 -3.65 19.95
N THR A 375 28.14 -2.87 20.69
CA THR A 375 29.27 -3.34 21.52
C THR A 375 28.81 -3.66 22.94
N ARG A 376 29.69 -4.31 23.72
CA ARG A 376 29.33 -4.88 25.04
C ARG A 376 28.90 -3.85 26.07
N ASP A 377 29.37 -2.63 25.93
CA ASP A 377 29.04 -1.46 26.75
C ASP A 377 27.77 -0.73 26.30
N GLY A 378 27.05 -1.22 25.28
CA GLY A 378 25.83 -0.59 24.76
C GLY A 378 26.10 0.59 23.81
N THR A 379 27.34 0.73 23.32
CA THR A 379 27.67 1.69 22.27
C THR A 379 27.26 1.14 20.90
N LEU A 380 26.57 1.96 20.10
CA LEU A 380 26.30 1.66 18.70
C LEU A 380 27.38 2.25 17.83
N ASN A 381 28.01 1.42 17.03
CA ASN A 381 29.04 1.81 16.07
C ASN A 381 28.57 1.51 14.64
N ALA A 382 29.06 2.30 13.69
CA ALA A 382 28.80 2.12 12.28
C ALA A 382 30.08 1.88 11.48
N LEU A 383 29.99 0.99 10.49
CA LEU A 383 30.95 0.85 9.40
C LEU A 383 30.23 1.06 8.08
N SER A 384 30.89 1.72 7.14
CA SER A 384 30.36 1.91 5.78
C SER A 384 31.21 1.16 4.77
N TYR A 385 30.58 0.57 3.77
CA TYR A 385 31.22 -0.02 2.60
C TYR A 385 30.81 0.76 1.35
N ALA A 386 31.79 1.15 0.55
CA ALA A 386 31.57 1.77 -0.75
C ALA A 386 32.35 0.99 -1.83
N VAL A 387 31.75 0.86 -3.01
CA VAL A 387 32.42 0.22 -4.16
C VAL A 387 33.72 0.97 -4.47
N GLY A 388 34.82 0.22 -4.62
CA GLY A 388 36.16 0.78 -4.85
C GLY A 388 36.94 1.13 -3.58
N ASN A 389 36.28 1.52 -2.49
CA ASN A 389 36.94 1.87 -1.22
C ASN A 389 36.92 0.73 -0.18
N GLY A 390 35.98 -0.21 -0.30
CA GLY A 390 35.81 -1.28 0.68
C GLY A 390 35.14 -0.79 1.97
N TRP A 391 35.25 -1.60 3.02
CA TRP A 391 34.76 -1.25 4.36
C TRP A 391 35.68 -0.20 5.00
N SER A 392 35.09 0.77 5.70
CA SER A 392 35.81 1.78 6.47
C SER A 392 36.75 1.13 7.49
N SER A 393 37.96 1.68 7.65
CA SER A 393 38.99 1.13 8.54
C SER A 393 38.75 1.38 10.02
N ALA A 394 37.87 2.32 10.37
CA ALA A 394 37.53 2.67 11.74
C ALA A 394 36.01 2.85 11.88
N PRO A 395 35.41 2.39 13.00
CA PRO A 395 34.00 2.61 13.26
C PRO A 395 33.71 4.05 13.66
N THR A 396 32.53 4.54 13.30
CA THR A 396 31.98 5.81 13.78
C THR A 396 30.95 5.54 14.87
N GLN A 397 31.08 6.19 16.02
CA GLN A 397 30.07 6.09 17.08
C GLN A 397 28.76 6.75 16.64
N VAL A 398 27.66 6.00 16.76
CA VAL A 398 26.32 6.42 16.35
C VAL A 398 25.50 6.90 17.55
N ALA A 399 25.49 6.10 18.62
CA ALA A 399 24.75 6.35 19.84
C ALA A 399 25.38 5.58 21.01
N THR A 400 24.98 5.93 22.23
CA THR A 400 25.36 5.24 23.47
C THR A 400 24.11 4.91 24.26
N GLY A 401 24.19 3.90 25.15
CA GLY A 401 23.04 3.50 25.98
C GLY A 401 22.00 2.69 25.21
N ALA A 402 22.37 2.13 24.06
CA ALA A 402 21.53 1.16 23.37
C ALA A 402 21.56 -0.19 24.11
N ARG A 403 20.49 -0.95 23.95
CA ARG A 403 20.35 -2.24 24.61
C ARG A 403 19.60 -3.21 23.73
N GLY A 404 20.24 -4.20 23.14
CA GLY A 404 19.65 -5.48 22.75
C GLY A 404 18.48 -5.48 21.73
N ALA A 405 18.19 -4.37 21.05
CA ALA A 405 17.30 -4.34 19.88
C ALA A 405 17.64 -3.13 18.99
N LEU A 406 17.83 -3.37 17.69
CA LEU A 406 18.08 -2.32 16.70
C LEU A 406 17.67 -2.78 15.30
N SER A 407 17.30 -1.83 14.44
CA SER A 407 16.95 -2.07 13.03
C SER A 407 17.32 -0.87 12.16
N LEU A 408 17.61 -1.12 10.88
CA LEU A 408 18.04 -0.12 9.92
C LEU A 408 17.34 -0.38 8.58
N VAL A 409 16.81 0.68 7.96
CA VAL A 409 16.19 0.59 6.64
C VAL A 409 16.58 1.78 5.78
N ALA A 410 16.64 1.58 4.46
CA ALA A 410 16.79 2.67 3.51
C ALA A 410 15.46 3.39 3.26
N PHE A 411 15.52 4.70 3.06
CA PHE A 411 14.40 5.45 2.52
C PHE A 411 14.25 5.15 1.02
N ALA A 412 13.03 5.29 0.48
CA ALA A 412 12.78 5.07 -0.94
C ALA A 412 13.52 6.04 -1.88
N ASP A 413 14.01 7.18 -1.36
CA ASP A 413 14.90 8.07 -2.11
C ASP A 413 16.30 7.47 -2.38
N GLY A 414 16.67 6.40 -1.67
CA GLY A 414 17.96 5.73 -1.80
C GLY A 414 19.14 6.58 -1.31
N GLN A 415 18.91 7.66 -0.57
CA GLN A 415 19.92 8.61 -0.11
C GLN A 415 20.04 8.64 1.42
N ARG A 416 18.97 8.29 2.12
CA ARG A 416 18.88 8.32 3.59
C ARG A 416 18.70 6.91 4.16
N LEU A 417 19.12 6.72 5.40
CA LEU A 417 18.80 5.53 6.20
C LEU A 417 18.09 5.94 7.49
N MET A 418 17.13 5.14 7.95
CA MET A 418 16.50 5.28 9.26
C MET A 418 17.01 4.17 10.17
N LEU A 419 17.67 4.55 11.26
CA LEU A 419 18.02 3.65 12.37
C LEU A 419 16.96 3.80 13.46
N ALA A 420 16.52 2.67 14.01
CA ALA A 420 15.79 2.62 15.29
C ALA A 420 16.52 1.68 16.27
N TYR A 421 16.60 2.06 17.54
CA TYR A 421 17.21 1.24 18.58
C TYR A 421 16.53 1.45 19.93
N ARG A 422 16.60 0.43 20.77
CA ARG A 422 16.09 0.47 22.14
C ARG A 422 17.13 1.04 23.10
N THR A 423 16.74 1.94 24.00
CA THR A 423 17.59 2.42 25.10
C THR A 423 17.56 1.47 26.30
N GLU A 424 18.39 1.73 27.31
CA GLU A 424 18.37 0.97 28.57
C GLU A 424 17.00 1.02 29.28
N GLU A 425 16.28 2.14 29.18
CA GLU A 425 14.94 2.34 29.74
C GLU A 425 13.82 1.69 28.89
N GLY A 426 14.17 1.07 27.76
CA GLY A 426 13.22 0.43 26.86
C GLY A 426 12.55 1.36 25.84
N ALA A 427 12.84 2.66 25.86
CA ALA A 427 12.34 3.60 24.85
C ALA A 427 12.94 3.29 23.47
N ILE A 428 12.17 3.48 22.39
CA ILE A 428 12.71 3.40 21.04
C ILE A 428 13.15 4.79 20.58
N GLN A 429 14.43 4.92 20.27
CA GLN A 429 15.04 6.10 19.67
C GLN A 429 15.26 5.86 18.18
N SER A 430 15.27 6.93 17.41
CA SER A 430 15.55 6.91 15.99
C SER A 430 16.56 7.97 15.57
N ARG A 431 17.32 7.68 14.51
CA ARG A 431 18.27 8.61 13.88
C ARG A 431 18.26 8.43 12.38
N ILE A 432 18.36 9.53 11.65
CA ILE A 432 18.54 9.50 10.21
C ILE A 432 20.03 9.58 9.89
N HIS A 433 20.51 8.72 9.00
CA HIS A 433 21.81 8.88 8.37
C HIS A 433 21.64 9.49 6.99
N GLN A 434 22.28 10.62 6.74
CA GLN A 434 22.31 11.24 5.42
C GLN A 434 23.61 12.00 5.19
N ARG A 435 24.08 12.05 3.95
CA ARG A 435 25.32 12.76 3.57
C ARG A 435 26.54 12.39 4.43
N GLY A 436 26.61 11.11 4.84
CA GLY A 436 27.72 10.56 5.63
C GLY A 436 27.71 10.94 7.12
N ALA A 437 26.61 11.47 7.65
CA ALA A 437 26.48 11.85 9.05
C ALA A 437 25.15 11.35 9.65
N TRP A 438 25.17 11.08 10.95
CA TRP A 438 23.99 10.78 11.75
C TRP A 438 23.39 12.05 12.31
N GLU A 439 22.09 12.23 12.13
CA GLU A 439 21.33 13.34 12.70
C GLU A 439 21.08 13.18 14.20
N GLY A 440 20.43 14.20 14.77
CA GLY A 440 19.98 14.19 16.15
C GLY A 440 19.03 13.03 16.45
N GLU A 441 19.05 12.61 17.71
CA GLU A 441 18.19 11.56 18.21
C GLU A 441 16.73 12.05 18.33
N VAL A 442 15.80 11.23 17.86
CA VAL A 442 14.36 11.48 17.96
C VAL A 442 13.67 10.27 18.57
N GLN A 443 13.01 10.48 19.71
CA GLN A 443 12.21 9.44 20.35
C GLN A 443 10.97 9.13 19.52
N VAL A 444 10.72 7.85 19.28
CA VAL A 444 9.49 7.39 18.62
C VAL A 444 8.33 7.55 19.62
N PRO A 445 7.29 8.36 19.33
CA PRO A 445 6.25 8.70 20.29
C PRO A 445 5.55 7.48 20.90
N GLY A 446 5.62 7.38 22.23
CA GLY A 446 4.97 6.32 23.01
C GLY A 446 5.51 4.90 22.76
N ALA A 447 6.55 4.72 21.95
CA ALA A 447 7.05 3.40 21.58
C ALA A 447 8.12 2.91 22.56
N PHE A 448 7.79 1.86 23.30
CA PHE A 448 8.68 1.18 24.25
C PHE A 448 8.68 -0.31 23.96
N THR A 449 9.82 -0.97 24.06
CA THR A 449 9.94 -2.40 23.80
C THR A 449 10.92 -3.09 24.75
N GLU A 450 10.62 -4.33 25.12
CA GLU A 450 11.58 -5.27 25.70
C GLU A 450 11.98 -6.39 24.72
N GLY A 451 11.36 -6.39 23.53
CA GLY A 451 11.45 -7.44 22.54
C GLY A 451 12.15 -7.02 21.26
N PRO A 452 12.02 -7.82 20.18
CA PRO A 452 12.58 -7.50 18.89
C PRO A 452 11.85 -6.30 18.24
N MET A 453 12.53 -5.65 17.30
CA MET A 453 11.97 -4.65 16.43
C MET A 453 12.52 -4.84 15.01
N THR A 454 11.79 -4.35 14.01
CA THR A 454 12.23 -4.31 12.63
C THR A 454 11.65 -3.10 11.91
N LEU A 455 12.39 -2.55 10.94
CA LEU A 455 11.96 -1.46 10.08
C LEU A 455 11.72 -1.98 8.66
N GLY A 456 10.59 -1.57 8.08
CA GLY A 456 10.27 -1.76 6.67
C GLY A 456 10.06 -0.42 5.97
N SER A 457 10.31 -0.36 4.67
CA SER A 457 9.91 0.75 3.81
C SER A 457 8.92 0.22 2.78
N LEU A 458 7.79 0.91 2.59
CA LEU A 458 6.87 0.68 1.49
C LEU A 458 6.53 2.02 0.87
N GLY A 459 7.09 2.27 -0.32
CA GLY A 459 6.97 3.55 -0.99
C GLY A 459 7.51 4.70 -0.14
N ALA A 460 6.73 5.76 -0.06
CA ALA A 460 7.09 6.97 0.68
C ALA A 460 6.97 6.85 2.22
N SER A 461 6.69 5.66 2.77
CA SER A 461 6.47 5.47 4.19
C SER A 461 7.42 4.41 4.78
N LEU A 462 7.84 4.65 6.01
CA LEU A 462 8.54 3.66 6.84
C LEU A 462 7.59 3.11 7.89
N TYR A 463 7.81 1.86 8.30
CA TYR A 463 7.01 1.13 9.26
C TYR A 463 7.94 0.50 10.29
N LEU A 464 7.85 0.95 11.54
CA LEU A 464 8.55 0.34 12.66
C LEU A 464 7.61 -0.65 13.34
N ILE A 465 7.97 -1.94 13.26
CA ILE A 465 7.23 -3.04 13.88
C ILE A 465 8.02 -3.53 15.09
N TYR A 466 7.36 -3.67 16.23
CA TYR A 466 8.01 -4.06 17.48
C TYR A 466 7.02 -4.74 18.42
N ARG A 467 7.55 -5.43 19.44
CA ARG A 467 6.74 -5.94 20.55
C ARG A 467 6.75 -4.95 21.71
N PRO A 468 5.62 -4.30 22.09
CA PRO A 468 5.59 -3.35 23.19
C PRO A 468 6.04 -3.95 24.52
N THR A 469 6.61 -3.13 25.41
CA THR A 469 6.96 -3.52 26.78
C THR A 469 5.74 -4.08 27.52
N GLY A 470 5.89 -5.23 28.17
CA GLY A 470 4.78 -5.92 28.85
C GLY A 470 3.69 -6.49 27.94
N GLY A 471 3.77 -6.29 26.61
CA GLY A 471 2.81 -6.79 25.63
C GLY A 471 3.24 -8.12 25.00
N THR A 472 2.25 -8.94 24.62
CA THR A 472 2.46 -10.20 23.89
C THR A 472 2.30 -10.05 22.37
N HIS A 473 1.66 -8.97 21.93
CA HIS A 473 1.34 -8.70 20.53
C HIS A 473 2.30 -7.71 19.88
N MET A 474 2.42 -7.75 18.56
CA MET A 474 3.19 -6.78 17.80
C MET A 474 2.40 -5.48 17.56
N SER A 475 3.12 -4.37 17.52
CA SER A 475 2.61 -3.03 17.21
C SER A 475 3.40 -2.45 16.04
N VAL A 476 2.79 -1.54 15.29
CA VAL A 476 3.39 -0.81 14.17
C VAL A 476 3.13 0.69 14.29
N VAL A 477 4.15 1.48 13.98
CA VAL A 477 4.08 2.94 13.85
C VAL A 477 4.67 3.36 12.49
N SER A 478 4.04 4.32 11.82
CA SER A 478 4.48 4.81 10.50
C SER A 478 5.27 6.12 10.58
N TYR A 479 6.05 6.37 9.55
CA TYR A 479 6.76 7.62 9.29
C TYR A 479 6.62 7.97 7.81
N ASN A 480 5.90 9.04 7.48
CA ASN A 480 5.75 9.50 6.10
C ASN A 480 6.89 10.43 5.69
N THR A 481 7.39 10.27 4.46
CA THR A 481 8.56 10.99 3.93
C THR A 481 8.21 11.89 2.75
N ALA A 482 7.08 11.68 2.10
CA ALA A 482 6.73 12.38 0.86
C ALA A 482 5.81 13.59 1.12
N PRO A 483 6.09 14.74 0.47
CA PRO A 483 5.18 15.89 0.45
C PRO A 483 3.79 15.55 -0.11
N PHE A 484 3.72 14.60 -1.04
CA PHE A 484 2.48 14.24 -1.72
C PHE A 484 1.53 13.35 -0.88
N ASN A 485 1.98 12.94 0.30
CA ASN A 485 1.17 12.30 1.35
C ASN A 485 0.89 13.27 2.52
N VAL A 486 1.05 14.58 2.27
CA VAL A 486 0.74 15.63 3.23
C VAL A 486 -0.50 16.37 2.76
N VAL A 487 -1.50 16.34 3.62
CA VAL A 487 -2.70 17.15 3.61
C VAL A 487 -2.57 18.23 4.68
N ILE A 488 -2.69 19.48 4.26
CA ILE A 488 -2.82 20.65 5.12
C ILE A 488 -4.14 21.32 4.72
N PRO A 489 -5.23 21.07 5.46
CA PRO A 489 -6.51 21.69 5.17
C PRO A 489 -6.40 23.22 5.21
N THR A 490 -7.05 23.91 4.27
CA THR A 490 -7.12 25.37 4.31
C THR A 490 -8.00 25.83 5.48
N SER A 491 -7.89 27.09 5.90
CA SER A 491 -8.73 27.67 6.97
C SER A 491 -10.24 27.64 6.68
N HIS A 492 -10.64 27.35 5.44
CA HIS A 492 -12.03 27.25 4.99
C HIS A 492 -12.51 25.81 4.80
N SER A 493 -11.62 24.81 4.95
CA SER A 493 -12.00 23.42 4.81
C SER A 493 -13.05 23.03 5.86
N LYS A 494 -14.06 22.27 5.44
CA LYS A 494 -15.13 21.76 6.31
C LYS A 494 -14.67 20.57 7.16
N LEU A 495 -13.43 20.10 6.97
CA LEU A 495 -12.83 19.07 7.81
C LEU A 495 -12.73 19.54 9.27
N PRO A 496 -13.07 18.67 10.25
CA PRO A 496 -13.07 19.04 11.66
C PRO A 496 -11.64 19.28 12.18
N GLY A 497 -11.21 20.54 12.20
CA GLY A 497 -10.07 21.00 12.99
C GLY A 497 -8.68 20.54 12.52
N GLY A 498 -7.64 20.94 13.27
CA GLY A 498 -6.23 20.64 12.96
C GLY A 498 -5.81 19.18 13.07
N ASP A 499 -6.77 18.25 13.11
CA ASP A 499 -6.58 16.80 13.28
C ASP A 499 -6.41 16.11 11.91
N GLY A 500 -6.89 16.75 10.83
CA GLY A 500 -6.64 16.34 9.45
C GLY A 500 -5.34 16.84 8.83
N ILE A 501 -4.47 17.42 9.65
CA ILE A 501 -3.10 17.71 9.25
C ILE A 501 -2.34 16.39 9.31
N THR A 502 -1.72 16.05 8.19
CA THR A 502 -0.80 14.92 8.14
C THR A 502 0.62 15.44 8.09
N THR A 503 1.56 14.61 8.50
CA THR A 503 2.93 15.02 8.74
C THR A 503 3.87 14.43 7.72
N ARG A 504 4.98 15.14 7.54
CA ARG A 504 6.13 14.70 6.78
C ARG A 504 7.33 14.72 7.71
N ASP A 505 8.19 13.73 7.53
CA ASP A 505 9.44 13.58 8.24
C ASP A 505 9.25 13.53 9.78
N MET A 506 8.12 12.96 10.24
CA MET A 506 7.80 12.74 11.65
C MET A 506 7.14 11.37 11.87
N TRP A 507 7.44 10.75 13.01
CA TRP A 507 6.77 9.52 13.44
C TRP A 507 5.31 9.81 13.78
N SER A 508 4.42 8.87 13.46
CA SER A 508 3.04 8.94 13.92
C SER A 508 2.98 8.97 15.45
N PRO A 509 2.13 9.83 16.04
CA PRO A 509 1.83 9.77 17.47
C PRO A 509 0.89 8.61 17.84
N SER A 510 0.45 7.82 16.85
CA SER A 510 -0.39 6.64 17.04
C SER A 510 0.34 5.35 16.70
N GLN A 511 0.00 4.31 17.47
CA GLN A 511 0.48 2.95 17.29
C GLN A 511 -0.71 2.05 17.01
N PHE A 512 -0.55 1.12 16.08
CA PHE A 512 -1.61 0.20 15.69
C PHE A 512 -1.16 -1.25 15.85
N PRO A 513 -2.05 -2.17 16.23
CA PRO A 513 -1.68 -3.59 16.28
C PRO A 513 -1.31 -4.09 14.88
N VAL A 514 -0.28 -4.94 14.79
CA VAL A 514 -0.09 -5.77 13.59
C VAL A 514 -1.12 -6.89 13.65
N ALA A 515 -2.14 -6.81 12.79
CA ALA A 515 -3.27 -7.73 12.83
C ALA A 515 -3.86 -7.99 11.44
N ALA A 516 -4.38 -9.20 11.26
CA ALA A 516 -5.32 -9.46 10.17
C ALA A 516 -6.64 -8.75 10.44
N PHE A 517 -7.17 -8.09 9.41
CA PHE A 517 -8.58 -7.77 9.38
C PHE A 517 -9.40 -9.04 9.17
N THR A 518 -10.25 -9.35 10.13
CA THR A 518 -11.23 -10.43 10.00
C THR A 518 -12.65 -9.86 10.02
N ARG A 519 -13.59 -10.56 9.37
CA ARG A 519 -15.02 -10.21 9.42
C ARG A 519 -15.51 -10.24 10.87
N GLN A 520 -16.44 -9.34 11.18
CA GLN A 520 -17.16 -9.30 12.46
C GLN A 520 -17.85 -10.65 12.78
N PRO A 521 -17.90 -11.09 14.05
CA PRO A 521 -18.78 -12.17 14.47
C PRO A 521 -20.26 -11.73 14.48
N LEU A 522 -21.18 -12.71 14.44
CA LEU A 522 -22.63 -12.50 14.46
C LEU A 522 -23.09 -11.90 15.80
N ALA A 523 -24.12 -11.04 15.73
CA ALA A 523 -24.75 -10.35 16.85
C ALA A 523 -25.36 -11.35 17.85
N ASP A 524 -24.76 -11.48 19.03
CA ASP A 524 -25.39 -11.92 20.29
C ASP A 524 -24.41 -11.82 21.48
N SER A 525 -23.66 -10.71 21.61
CA SER A 525 -22.89 -10.45 22.83
C SER A 525 -22.87 -8.98 23.21
N ASP A 526 -23.77 -8.60 24.12
CA ASP A 526 -23.71 -7.31 24.82
C ASP A 526 -22.36 -7.15 25.55
N GLY A 527 -21.60 -6.09 25.22
CA GLY A 527 -20.26 -5.81 25.75
C GLY A 527 -19.13 -5.72 24.71
N GLU A 528 -19.45 -5.24 23.50
CA GLU A 528 -18.63 -5.25 22.27
C GLU A 528 -17.19 -4.68 22.43
N PRO A 529 -16.12 -5.49 22.19
CA PRO A 529 -14.76 -5.01 21.93
C PRO A 529 -14.59 -4.45 20.51
N GLU A 530 -13.46 -3.75 20.26
CA GLU A 530 -13.00 -3.33 18.92
C GLU A 530 -13.09 -4.47 17.87
N PRO A 531 -13.22 -4.17 16.56
CA PRO A 531 -13.23 -5.18 15.50
C PRO A 531 -12.12 -6.20 15.73
N TRP A 532 -12.38 -7.48 15.45
CA TRP A 532 -11.42 -8.57 15.72
C TRP A 532 -10.23 -8.47 14.76
N ASN A 533 -9.38 -7.49 15.00
CA ASN A 533 -7.95 -7.58 14.84
C ASN A 533 -7.58 -8.83 15.61
N ARG A 534 -7.08 -9.85 14.94
CA ARG A 534 -6.36 -10.93 15.63
C ARG A 534 -4.92 -10.46 15.72
N PRO A 535 -4.54 -9.66 16.75
CA PRO A 535 -3.20 -9.13 16.83
C PRO A 535 -2.22 -10.29 16.89
N TYR A 536 -1.19 -10.22 16.07
CA TYR A 536 -0.24 -11.30 15.97
C TYR A 536 0.73 -11.26 17.14
N THR A 537 0.96 -12.44 17.71
CA THR A 537 2.05 -12.64 18.65
C THR A 537 3.31 -12.94 17.84
N GLY A 538 4.28 -12.03 17.89
CA GLY A 538 5.60 -12.22 17.29
C GLY A 538 6.58 -12.83 18.28
N GLY A 539 7.24 -13.92 17.89
CA GLY A 539 8.46 -14.39 18.55
C GLY A 539 9.67 -13.54 18.14
N SER A 540 10.80 -13.77 18.81
CA SER A 540 12.08 -13.17 18.42
C SER A 540 12.86 -14.17 17.58
N PRO A 541 13.51 -13.73 16.49
CA PRO A 541 13.60 -12.36 15.92
C PRO A 541 12.46 -12.01 14.92
N LEU A 542 12.42 -10.73 14.46
CA LEU A 542 11.54 -10.24 13.38
C LEU A 542 12.38 -9.84 12.16
N ALA A 543 11.86 -10.03 10.94
CA ALA A 543 12.49 -9.55 9.71
C ALA A 543 11.45 -8.97 8.74
N THR A 544 11.81 -7.86 8.09
CA THR A 544 10.97 -7.19 7.09
C THR A 544 11.73 -6.82 5.83
N ALA A 545 11.06 -6.91 4.69
CA ALA A 545 11.55 -6.43 3.40
C ALA A 545 10.37 -6.18 2.46
N GLU A 546 10.49 -5.18 1.60
CA GLU A 546 9.53 -4.90 0.54
C GLU A 546 9.91 -5.64 -0.74
N PHE A 547 8.89 -6.13 -1.44
CA PHE A 547 9.03 -6.59 -2.80
C PHE A 547 7.75 -6.37 -3.61
N ALA A 548 7.88 -5.68 -4.75
CA ALA A 548 6.81 -5.44 -5.71
C ALA A 548 5.55 -4.77 -5.12
N GLY A 549 5.74 -3.79 -4.24
CA GLY A 549 4.68 -3.04 -3.57
C GLY A 549 4.07 -3.76 -2.36
N VAL A 550 4.72 -4.81 -1.88
CA VAL A 550 4.27 -5.63 -0.74
C VAL A 550 5.37 -5.68 0.32
N LEU A 551 5.06 -5.21 1.53
CA LEU A 551 5.93 -5.35 2.69
C LEU A 551 5.68 -6.72 3.33
N HIS A 552 6.69 -7.59 3.31
CA HIS A 552 6.65 -8.89 3.97
C HIS A 552 7.22 -8.76 5.38
N LEU A 553 6.51 -9.32 6.35
CA LEU A 553 6.99 -9.58 7.71
C LEU A 553 7.14 -11.09 7.88
N VAL A 554 8.25 -11.50 8.49
CA VAL A 554 8.54 -12.90 8.85
C VAL A 554 8.97 -12.97 10.31
N HIS A 555 8.41 -13.92 11.05
CA HIS A 555 8.75 -14.15 12.44
C HIS A 555 8.43 -15.58 12.89
N PRO A 556 9.09 -16.09 13.95
CA PRO A 556 8.63 -17.30 14.62
C PRO A 556 7.38 -17.02 15.46
N VAL A 557 6.52 -18.02 15.61
CA VAL A 557 5.39 -17.98 16.58
C VAL A 557 5.56 -19.00 17.71
N GLY A 558 6.47 -19.96 17.54
CA GLY A 558 6.83 -20.97 18.53
C GLY A 558 8.01 -21.80 18.04
N SER A 559 8.72 -22.45 18.95
CA SER A 559 9.99 -23.15 18.68
C SER A 559 9.86 -24.42 17.84
N GLN A 560 8.65 -24.91 17.60
CA GLN A 560 8.35 -26.13 16.82
C GLN A 560 7.48 -25.84 15.60
N LEU A 561 7.11 -24.58 15.39
CA LEU A 561 6.30 -24.17 14.25
C LEU A 561 7.21 -23.65 13.14
N PRO A 562 6.78 -23.75 11.86
CA PRO A 562 7.43 -23.02 10.79
C PRO A 562 7.46 -21.52 11.10
N LEU A 563 8.41 -20.82 10.48
CA LEU A 563 8.36 -19.37 10.42
C LEU A 563 7.05 -18.95 9.76
N MET A 564 6.42 -17.93 10.32
CA MET A 564 5.19 -17.35 9.79
C MET A 564 5.53 -16.13 8.96
N THR A 565 4.69 -15.86 7.95
CA THR A 565 4.74 -14.65 7.15
C THR A 565 3.36 -14.04 6.99
N GLU A 566 3.34 -12.71 7.02
CA GLU A 566 2.20 -11.88 6.68
C GLU A 566 2.65 -10.67 5.85
N THR A 567 1.72 -10.10 5.09
CA THR A 567 1.99 -9.01 4.15
C THR A 567 1.19 -7.76 4.49
N PHE A 568 1.76 -6.60 4.15
CA PHE A 568 1.10 -5.31 4.14
C PHE A 568 1.38 -4.62 2.81
N SER A 569 0.36 -4.19 2.07
CA SER A 569 0.51 -3.81 0.66
C SER A 569 -0.20 -2.51 0.25
N LEU A 570 -0.59 -1.66 1.22
CA LEU A 570 -1.17 -0.35 0.93
C LEU A 570 -0.12 0.75 0.96
N SER A 571 0.21 1.28 -0.21
CA SER A 571 1.00 2.51 -0.36
C SER A 571 0.13 3.76 -0.17
N GLY A 572 0.76 4.88 0.13
CA GLY A 572 0.08 6.17 0.26
C GLY A 572 -0.66 6.37 1.57
N LEU A 573 -0.32 5.56 2.60
CA LEU A 573 -0.87 5.82 3.93
C LEU A 573 -0.32 7.11 4.50
N MET A 574 -1.19 7.93 5.07
CA MET A 574 -0.81 9.20 5.69
C MET A 574 -0.46 9.03 7.17
N THR A 575 0.38 9.93 7.66
CA THR A 575 0.76 10.00 9.09
C THR A 575 0.02 11.17 9.73
N PRO A 576 -0.93 10.94 10.66
CA PRO A 576 -1.65 12.04 11.30
C PRO A 576 -0.74 12.85 12.22
N ALA A 577 -1.00 14.16 12.33
CA ALA A 577 -0.27 15.05 13.23
C ALA A 577 -0.68 14.90 14.71
N LYS A 578 -1.86 14.32 14.95
CA LYS A 578 -2.38 14.03 16.30
C LYS A 578 -2.68 12.54 16.45
N SER A 579 -2.78 12.09 17.70
CA SER A 579 -3.15 10.71 17.99
C SER A 579 -4.56 10.42 17.50
N VAL A 580 -4.66 9.35 16.72
CA VAL A 580 -5.87 8.75 16.18
C VAL A 580 -6.12 7.41 16.89
N ALA A 581 -7.37 7.13 17.25
CA ALA A 581 -7.81 5.85 17.82
C ALA A 581 -9.17 5.39 17.24
N TYR A 582 -9.51 4.11 17.41
CA TYR A 582 -10.83 3.57 17.06
C TYR A 582 -11.85 3.73 18.20
N ALA A 583 -11.97 4.93 18.79
CA ALA A 583 -13.00 5.14 19.81
C ALA A 583 -14.31 5.64 19.17
N THR A 584 -15.26 4.72 18.94
CA THR A 584 -16.57 5.05 18.33
C THR A 584 -17.48 5.93 19.20
N GLN A 585 -17.06 6.28 20.41
CA GLN A 585 -17.82 7.11 21.35
C GLN A 585 -17.20 8.50 21.57
N ASP A 586 -15.99 8.77 21.07
CA ASP A 586 -15.35 10.08 21.15
C ASP A 586 -15.05 10.61 19.73
N PRO A 587 -15.94 11.46 19.19
CA PRO A 587 -15.78 12.04 17.85
C PRO A 587 -14.46 12.81 17.65
N ALA A 588 -13.82 13.29 18.73
CA ALA A 588 -12.56 14.02 18.65
C ALA A 588 -11.32 13.11 18.48
N SER A 589 -11.49 11.79 18.62
CA SER A 589 -10.44 10.79 18.42
C SER A 589 -10.66 9.91 17.20
N PHE A 590 -11.80 10.12 16.51
CA PHE A 590 -12.22 9.36 15.34
C PHE A 590 -11.38 9.74 14.11
N ASN A 591 -10.91 8.73 13.37
CA ASN A 591 -10.35 8.95 12.04
C ASN A 591 -11.49 9.04 11.03
N ASP A 592 -11.76 10.24 10.52
CA ASP A 592 -12.78 10.50 9.51
C ASP A 592 -12.30 10.26 8.07
N GLY A 593 -11.11 9.68 7.84
CA GLY A 593 -10.71 9.27 6.49
C GLY A 593 -9.28 9.42 6.06
N PHE A 594 -8.29 9.48 6.95
CA PHE A 594 -6.93 9.83 6.55
C PHE A 594 -6.09 8.70 5.92
N GLY A 595 -6.66 7.67 5.31
CA GLY A 595 -5.89 6.57 4.72
C GLY A 595 -4.77 6.11 5.65
N THR A 596 -5.06 5.84 6.93
CA THR A 596 -4.00 5.60 7.93
C THR A 596 -3.80 4.11 8.19
N LEU A 597 -2.74 3.78 8.94
CA LEU A 597 -2.52 2.43 9.47
C LEU A 597 -3.71 1.89 10.27
N ALA A 598 -4.55 2.77 10.84
CA ALA A 598 -5.78 2.35 11.46
C ALA A 598 -6.63 1.56 10.46
N GLN A 599 -6.71 2.03 9.20
CA GLN A 599 -7.67 1.56 8.21
C GLN A 599 -7.16 0.42 7.34
N ALA A 600 -5.92 -0.02 7.58
CA ALA A 600 -5.22 -0.98 6.75
C ALA A 600 -4.67 -2.14 7.60
N GLY A 601 -5.04 -3.36 7.22
CA GLY A 601 -4.73 -4.57 7.98
C GLY A 601 -3.68 -5.38 7.25
N TRP A 602 -3.05 -6.28 7.98
CA TRP A 602 -2.11 -7.25 7.43
C TRP A 602 -2.87 -8.44 6.83
N SER A 603 -2.23 -9.19 5.93
CA SER A 603 -2.77 -10.47 5.50
C SER A 603 -2.87 -11.44 6.68
N PRO A 604 -3.72 -12.49 6.60
CA PRO A 604 -3.62 -13.64 7.48
C PRO A 604 -2.20 -14.22 7.52
N GLN A 605 -1.75 -14.68 8.69
CA GLN A 605 -0.46 -15.36 8.81
C GLN A 605 -0.48 -16.68 8.03
N SER A 606 0.59 -16.94 7.31
CA SER A 606 0.80 -18.19 6.57
C SER A 606 2.17 -18.79 6.91
N PRO A 607 2.31 -20.13 6.96
CA PRO A 607 3.59 -20.75 7.26
C PRO A 607 4.52 -20.74 6.02
N ILE A 608 5.80 -20.46 6.23
CA ILE A 608 6.85 -20.72 5.24
C ILE A 608 7.32 -22.17 5.41
N LEU A 609 6.86 -23.05 4.53
CA LEU A 609 7.16 -24.49 4.63
C LEU A 609 8.68 -24.75 4.59
N GLY A 610 9.15 -25.61 5.51
CA GLY A 610 10.55 -25.99 5.62
C GLY A 610 11.47 -24.94 6.27
N ALA A 611 10.96 -23.74 6.58
CA ALA A 611 11.72 -22.73 7.31
C ALA A 611 11.32 -22.72 8.79
N HIS A 612 12.29 -22.94 9.69
CA HIS A 612 12.06 -23.03 11.13
C HIS A 612 13.06 -22.15 11.88
N GLY A 613 12.60 -21.46 12.92
CA GLY A 613 13.46 -20.64 13.78
C GLY A 613 13.65 -21.26 15.15
N ALA A 614 14.89 -21.36 15.63
CA ALA A 614 15.18 -21.66 17.03
C ALA A 614 15.02 -20.42 17.92
N PRO A 615 14.62 -20.59 19.20
CA PRO A 615 14.74 -19.53 20.20
C PRO A 615 16.19 -19.01 20.26
N GLY A 616 16.39 -17.72 20.02
CA GLY A 616 17.72 -17.09 19.98
C GLY A 616 18.51 -17.34 18.69
N GLY A 617 17.93 -17.99 17.68
CA GLY A 617 18.48 -18.03 16.32
C GLY A 617 18.24 -16.71 15.59
N GLY A 618 19.12 -16.39 14.64
CA GLY A 618 19.01 -15.20 13.79
C GLY A 618 17.98 -15.35 12.66
N LEU A 619 17.50 -14.21 12.19
CA LEU A 619 16.59 -14.06 11.05
C LEU A 619 16.91 -12.74 10.37
N GLY A 620 16.94 -12.75 9.04
CA GLY A 620 17.13 -11.55 8.24
C GLY A 620 16.47 -11.71 6.89
N MET A 621 16.10 -10.61 6.27
CA MET A 621 15.47 -10.63 4.96
C MET A 621 15.96 -9.44 4.14
N ALA A 622 16.23 -9.67 2.86
CA ALA A 622 16.67 -8.63 1.95
C ALA A 622 16.10 -8.88 0.56
N ARG A 623 15.78 -7.82 -0.18
CA ARG A 623 15.45 -7.90 -1.59
C ARG A 623 16.72 -7.95 -2.42
N VAL A 624 16.86 -8.94 -3.30
CA VAL A 624 17.97 -9.07 -4.25
C VAL A 624 17.41 -9.19 -5.65
N GLY A 625 17.52 -8.12 -6.44
CA GLY A 625 16.96 -8.09 -7.79
C GLY A 625 15.45 -8.31 -7.82
N ASP A 626 15.03 -9.44 -8.40
CA ASP A 626 13.64 -9.87 -8.58
C ASP A 626 13.19 -10.93 -7.55
N ALA A 627 13.90 -11.02 -6.41
CA ALA A 627 13.56 -11.96 -5.35
C ALA A 627 13.73 -11.35 -3.95
N LEU A 628 13.01 -11.91 -2.98
CA LEU A 628 13.32 -11.79 -1.56
C LEU A 628 14.21 -12.95 -1.12
N VAL A 629 15.27 -12.67 -0.39
CA VAL A 629 16.09 -13.68 0.27
C VAL A 629 15.82 -13.61 1.76
N LEU A 630 15.25 -14.69 2.29
CA LEU A 630 15.06 -14.90 3.73
C LEU A 630 16.17 -15.79 4.25
N ALA A 631 16.92 -15.33 5.24
CA ALA A 631 17.90 -16.15 5.94
C ALA A 631 17.48 -16.41 7.39
N PHE A 632 17.67 -17.63 7.86
CA PHE A 632 17.20 -18.08 9.17
C PHE A 632 18.10 -19.17 9.78
N GLN A 633 18.00 -19.33 11.10
CA GLN A 633 18.71 -20.36 11.85
C GLN A 633 17.73 -21.35 12.53
N PRO A 634 17.68 -22.60 12.07
CA PRO A 634 16.94 -23.67 12.73
C PRO A 634 17.50 -24.05 14.11
N GLU A 635 18.77 -23.74 14.36
CA GLU A 635 19.47 -23.94 15.62
C GLU A 635 20.20 -22.65 16.00
N ALA A 636 20.03 -22.18 17.24
CA ALA A 636 20.69 -20.96 17.70
C ALA A 636 22.22 -21.12 17.65
N GLY A 637 22.91 -20.18 17.00
CA GLY A 637 24.36 -20.27 16.81
C GLY A 637 24.80 -21.17 15.64
N GLY A 638 23.86 -21.86 14.97
CA GLY A 638 24.13 -22.85 13.94
C GLY A 638 24.27 -22.28 12.53
N ARG A 639 24.06 -23.14 11.53
CA ARG A 639 24.17 -22.80 10.11
C ARG A 639 23.07 -21.81 9.69
N ILE A 640 23.42 -20.90 8.79
CA ILE A 640 22.45 -19.96 8.19
C ILE A 640 21.84 -20.61 6.94
N HIS A 641 20.54 -20.87 6.98
CA HIS A 641 19.73 -21.40 5.88
C HIS A 641 19.05 -20.27 5.12
N LEU A 642 18.66 -20.54 3.88
CA LEU A 642 18.03 -19.57 2.99
C LEU A 642 16.69 -20.09 2.44
N ARG A 643 15.78 -19.16 2.17
CA ARG A 643 14.63 -19.31 1.26
C ARG A 643 14.64 -18.14 0.30
N GLU A 644 14.12 -18.38 -0.90
CA GLU A 644 13.95 -17.33 -1.91
C GLU A 644 12.46 -17.13 -2.21
N GLY A 645 12.00 -15.88 -2.23
CA GLY A 645 10.61 -15.51 -2.46
C GLY A 645 10.46 -14.77 -3.79
N ARG A 646 9.62 -15.27 -4.71
CA ARG A 646 9.41 -14.66 -6.04
C ARG A 646 7.94 -14.68 -6.45
N TYR A 647 7.56 -13.71 -7.28
CA TYR A 647 6.30 -13.77 -8.03
C TYR A 647 6.49 -14.60 -9.30
N LEU A 648 6.02 -15.84 -9.27
CA LEU A 648 6.14 -16.81 -10.36
C LEU A 648 4.83 -16.92 -11.12
N SER A 649 4.90 -17.07 -12.45
CA SER A 649 3.75 -17.47 -13.25
C SER A 649 3.40 -18.93 -12.93
N LEU A 650 2.13 -19.20 -12.66
CA LEU A 650 1.65 -20.57 -12.56
C LEU A 650 1.87 -21.28 -13.91
N PRO A 651 2.38 -22.52 -13.94
CA PRO A 651 2.36 -23.31 -15.16
C PRO A 651 0.91 -23.54 -15.59
N ASP A 652 0.64 -23.35 -16.88
CA ASP A 652 -0.67 -23.53 -17.54
C ASP A 652 -1.29 -24.91 -17.30
#